data_AF-A0A4Q5UFT1-F1
#
_entry.id   AF-A0A4Q5UFT1-F1
#
_cell.length_a   1.000
_cell.length_b   1.000
_cell.length_c   1.000
_cell.angle_alpha   90.00
_cell.angle_beta   90.00
_cell.angle_gamma   90.00
#
_symmetry.space_group_name_H-M   'P 1'
#
loop_
_entity.id
_entity.type
_entity.pdbx_description
1 polymer ?
#
loop_
_entity_poly.entity_id
_entity_poly.type
_entity_poly.pdbx_seq_one_letter_code
_entity_poly.pdbx_strand_id
1 'polypeptide(L)'
;MAFNIELQFSADSTFSGNLFPDSNLRRAFDRNRHKAVADFQAKVDKASGEARATLQAKLSQLKAAATTAASLSAGTTPIPATLDQYLGVEVYGFQAMVNLAKCKVDASGIDMAGFVLSPELPIMSSMFFDIERLKLATDFSVKDISVKSNLAVKFSIASWSAEVNSVEFSMRGFKIGGKIEVQVPQSPKNTLEFSNLAFGTSGLYGGSFSFPGNGLSIFNIINLKTGGTPLTFGEIGNSGVYKLGGSAKFSFGKMFNDNIEVPYFQIQTNGQFGVTVPVNRSLNAGFAKFALKSITFNTTTPTPQIDLDGQFSVDVKMIKLSAGGIHFRTTGVTVDKIGLGLDIPGTKVDGYLDVKESGFAGGGNLSVVGTPVKVKVDFHYYKTAAGIDVGASFIAGVKIPIGPVIITKVGGGFTYRSSDDFFSVTITGGASITGFEEAISLDPISITVESGPKLVGEAHLKVGPLDVAQAKLVLDIPNEYFALGIVADFQPLPDLVKAHLQGDLIISTKSSDTYFFLGAGINVDLFGLIHSQGVFALGFGVKNAQTRETISYYMAGAPSEYLSNGTFTGIYVNGVSEMGVKKQDAPELDLGVISGKIWLHSRSDFSLIANFNNANFRIAAGMSFEGGIRGCFTFICAEASAKACVNVAGGYSEAKGWNFAASASGEAVLAAGSSCGCNDICIGFVYAGGKVCVGAGAKIRFESKTGGLKELSMFIGNRSSCP
;
A
#
# COMPACT_ATOMS: atom_id res chain seq x y z
N MET A 1 21.67 -23.58 13.14
CA MET A 1 22.74 -24.59 13.10
C MET A 1 23.30 -24.69 14.50
N ALA A 2 23.23 -25.87 15.12
CA ALA A 2 23.62 -26.09 16.51
C ALA A 2 25.15 -26.15 16.63
N PHE A 3 25.72 -25.38 17.55
CA PHE A 3 27.11 -25.55 17.98
C PHE A 3 27.18 -26.81 18.85
N ASN A 4 27.88 -27.85 18.39
CA ASN A 4 28.18 -29.01 19.24
C ASN A 4 29.56 -28.80 19.85
N ILE A 5 29.58 -28.27 21.07
CA ILE A 5 30.77 -28.18 21.91
C ILE A 5 30.52 -29.13 23.09
N GLU A 6 31.14 -30.31 23.05
CA GLU A 6 31.14 -31.23 24.18
C GLU A 6 32.34 -30.89 25.08
N LEU A 7 32.10 -30.07 26.11
CA LEU A 7 33.07 -29.78 27.16
C LEU A 7 32.59 -30.43 28.46
N GLN A 8 33.25 -31.52 28.88
CA GLN A 8 33.11 -32.04 30.25
C GLN A 8 33.95 -31.18 31.20
N PHE A 9 33.28 -30.37 32.01
CA PHE A 9 33.87 -29.82 33.23
C PHE A 9 33.25 -30.54 34.43
N SER A 10 34.08 -31.23 35.22
CA SER A 10 33.72 -31.56 36.60
C SER A 10 34.24 -30.43 37.48
N ALA A 11 33.32 -29.71 38.11
CA ALA A 11 33.62 -28.82 39.20
C ALA A 11 33.85 -29.65 40.46
N ASP A 12 34.98 -29.49 41.14
CA ASP A 12 34.92 -29.28 42.58
C ASP A 12 36.19 -28.65 43.15
N SER A 13 35.95 -27.77 44.11
CA SER A 13 36.90 -26.92 44.81
C SER A 13 37.75 -27.67 45.83
N THR A 14 39.00 -27.21 45.97
CA THR A 14 39.91 -27.40 47.12
C THR A 14 40.22 -28.83 47.56
N PHE A 15 41.34 -29.40 47.07
CA PHE A 15 42.09 -30.40 47.84
C PHE A 15 43.59 -30.30 47.53
N SER A 16 44.36 -29.88 48.53
CA SER A 16 45.83 -29.88 48.53
C SER A 16 46.34 -31.31 48.71
N GLY A 17 47.04 -31.84 47.70
CA GLY A 17 47.76 -33.11 47.79
C GLY A 17 47.95 -33.77 46.43
N ASN A 18 49.19 -33.84 45.95
CA ASN A 18 49.69 -34.58 44.77
C ASN A 18 48.65 -34.98 43.72
N LEU A 19 48.35 -34.07 42.79
CA LEU A 19 47.49 -34.34 41.64
C LEU A 19 48.29 -35.00 40.50
N PHE A 20 47.75 -36.10 39.98
CA PHE A 20 48.10 -36.84 38.75
C PHE A 20 49.14 -37.98 38.86
N PRO A 21 48.77 -39.13 39.47
CA PRO A 21 49.46 -40.39 39.21
C PRO A 21 48.97 -41.08 37.92
N ASP A 22 47.91 -40.58 37.27
CA ASP A 22 47.30 -41.30 36.14
C ASP A 22 48.05 -41.05 34.81
N SER A 23 48.81 -42.07 34.40
CA SER A 23 49.53 -42.14 33.14
C SER A 23 48.64 -41.92 31.89
N ASN A 24 47.32 -42.10 31.99
CA ASN A 24 46.39 -41.96 30.88
C ASN A 24 46.13 -40.49 30.49
N LEU A 25 46.05 -39.58 31.47
CA LEU A 25 45.87 -38.14 31.24
C LEU A 25 47.12 -37.50 30.60
N ARG A 26 48.31 -37.91 31.05
CA ARG A 26 49.57 -37.47 30.45
C ARG A 26 49.70 -37.92 29.00
N ARG A 27 49.31 -39.17 28.70
CA ARG A 27 49.23 -39.67 27.32
C ARG A 27 48.17 -38.94 26.48
N ALA A 28 47.04 -38.56 27.06
CA ALA A 28 46.00 -37.79 26.36
C ALA A 28 46.48 -36.37 26.01
N PHE A 29 47.17 -35.70 26.94
CA PHE A 29 47.77 -34.38 26.70
C PHE A 29 48.83 -34.43 25.60
N ASP A 30 49.71 -35.44 25.63
CA ASP A 30 50.77 -35.63 24.63
C ASP A 30 50.18 -35.91 23.23
N ARG A 31 49.12 -36.75 23.16
CA ARG A 31 48.36 -36.98 21.92
C ARG A 31 47.71 -35.71 21.39
N ASN A 32 47.05 -34.92 22.25
CA ASN A 32 46.35 -33.70 21.85
C ASN A 32 47.32 -32.63 21.34
N ARG A 33 48.51 -32.53 21.94
CA ARG A 33 49.58 -31.63 21.45
C ARG A 33 50.06 -32.02 20.05
N HIS A 34 50.38 -33.30 19.85
CA HIS A 34 50.80 -33.79 18.54
C HIS A 34 49.70 -33.60 17.49
N LYS A 35 48.44 -33.83 17.88
CA LYS A 35 47.28 -33.58 17.03
C LYS A 35 47.15 -32.11 16.66
N ALA A 36 47.28 -31.17 17.60
CA ALA A 36 47.20 -29.74 17.31
C ALA A 36 48.30 -29.27 16.34
N VAL A 37 49.54 -29.77 16.49
CA VAL A 37 50.63 -29.46 15.56
C VAL A 37 50.40 -30.10 14.19
N ALA A 38 49.90 -31.34 14.13
CA ALA A 38 49.60 -32.03 12.88
C ALA A 38 48.43 -31.37 12.13
N ASP A 39 47.35 -31.04 12.85
CA ASP A 39 46.19 -30.33 12.30
C ASP A 39 46.58 -28.93 11.81
N PHE A 40 47.51 -28.24 12.49
CA PHE A 40 48.02 -26.94 12.03
C PHE A 40 48.97 -27.06 10.84
N GLN A 41 49.85 -28.09 10.82
CA GLN A 41 50.74 -28.37 9.69
C GLN A 41 49.95 -28.65 8.41
N ALA A 42 48.89 -29.48 8.48
CA ALA A 42 48.03 -29.77 7.33
C ALA A 42 47.35 -28.50 6.76
N LYS A 43 47.15 -27.46 7.59
CA LYS A 43 46.63 -26.15 7.16
C LYS A 43 47.70 -25.31 6.49
N VAL A 44 48.94 -25.32 7.00
CA VAL A 44 50.08 -24.65 6.35
C VAL A 44 50.35 -25.25 4.97
N ASP A 45 50.23 -26.57 4.84
CA ASP A 45 50.50 -27.28 3.60
C ASP A 45 49.47 -26.95 2.50
N LYS A 46 48.25 -26.55 2.89
CA LYS A 46 47.18 -26.12 1.98
C LYS A 46 47.19 -24.62 1.66
N ALA A 47 47.94 -23.82 2.40
CA ALA A 47 48.05 -22.38 2.15
C ALA A 47 49.11 -22.08 1.08
N SER A 48 48.92 -20.99 0.34
CA SER A 48 49.86 -20.48 -0.67
C SER A 48 50.25 -19.02 -0.39
N GLY A 49 51.33 -18.56 -1.03
CA GLY A 49 51.77 -17.15 -0.96
C GLY A 49 52.12 -16.64 0.44
N GLU A 50 51.79 -15.37 0.72
CA GLU A 50 52.08 -14.69 1.99
C GLU A 50 51.31 -15.29 3.19
N ALA A 51 50.12 -15.86 2.95
CA ALA A 51 49.36 -16.57 3.96
C ALA A 51 50.14 -17.81 4.47
N ARG A 52 50.79 -18.54 3.55
CA ARG A 52 51.67 -19.66 3.93
C ARG A 52 52.83 -19.20 4.80
N ALA A 53 53.52 -18.11 4.42
CA ALA A 53 54.64 -17.58 5.20
C ALA A 53 54.24 -17.21 6.63
N THR A 54 53.10 -16.55 6.79
CA THR A 54 52.55 -16.15 8.09
C THR A 54 52.13 -17.37 8.92
N LEU A 55 51.45 -18.35 8.31
CA LEU A 55 51.08 -19.60 8.97
C LEU A 55 52.31 -20.43 9.35
N GLN A 56 53.37 -20.41 8.55
CA GLN A 56 54.64 -21.08 8.84
C GLN A 56 55.31 -20.48 10.09
N ALA A 57 55.26 -19.14 10.24
CA ALA A 57 55.76 -18.45 11.43
C ALA A 57 54.95 -18.82 12.68
N LYS A 58 53.61 -18.86 12.56
CA LYS A 58 52.71 -19.30 13.65
C LYS A 58 52.88 -20.77 14.01
N LEU A 59 53.09 -21.64 13.02
CA LEU A 59 53.37 -23.05 13.23
C LEU A 59 54.70 -23.24 13.97
N SER A 60 55.69 -22.39 13.69
CA SER A 60 56.97 -22.40 14.39
C SER A 60 56.80 -21.98 15.86
N GLN A 61 55.96 -20.98 16.14
CA GLN A 61 55.56 -20.61 17.51
C GLN A 61 54.83 -21.76 18.23
N LEU A 62 53.90 -22.42 17.53
CA LEU A 62 53.14 -23.56 18.07
C LEU A 62 54.03 -24.78 18.33
N LYS A 63 54.98 -25.08 17.43
CA LYS A 63 55.98 -26.14 17.61
C LYS A 63 56.89 -25.84 18.79
N ALA A 64 57.37 -24.60 18.93
CA ALA A 64 58.16 -24.18 20.09
C ALA A 64 57.38 -24.31 21.41
N ALA A 65 56.11 -23.88 21.42
CA ALA A 65 55.18 -24.08 22.54
C ALA A 65 54.98 -25.57 22.88
N ALA A 66 54.80 -26.42 21.87
CA ALA A 66 54.64 -27.86 22.02
C ALA A 66 55.91 -28.54 22.58
N THR A 67 57.10 -28.11 22.14
CA THR A 67 58.37 -28.59 22.65
C THR A 67 58.57 -28.20 24.12
N THR A 68 58.23 -26.96 24.50
CA THR A 68 58.24 -26.51 25.90
C THR A 68 57.22 -27.28 26.76
N ALA A 69 56.10 -27.71 26.18
CA ALA A 69 55.15 -28.60 26.86
C ALA A 69 55.66 -30.05 27.02
N ALA A 70 56.64 -30.48 26.22
CA ALA A 70 57.25 -31.83 26.29
C ALA A 70 58.09 -32.04 27.54
N SER A 71 58.80 -31.00 28.00
CA SER A 71 59.59 -31.08 29.22
C SER A 71 58.74 -31.14 30.49
N LEU A 72 57.45 -30.79 30.40
CA LEU A 72 56.50 -30.81 31.51
C LEU A 72 55.83 -32.19 31.74
N SER A 73 55.77 -33.06 30.73
CA SER A 73 55.23 -34.43 30.88
C SER A 73 56.20 -35.39 31.62
N ALA A 74 57.47 -34.98 31.74
CA ALA A 74 58.55 -35.75 32.38
C ALA A 74 58.72 -35.51 33.89
N GLY A 75 58.13 -34.47 34.51
CA GLY A 75 58.23 -34.27 35.97
C GLY A 75 57.75 -32.91 36.54
N THR A 76 56.98 -33.01 37.64
CA THR A 76 56.56 -32.08 38.73
C THR A 76 56.32 -30.56 38.54
N THR A 77 56.46 -29.95 37.37
CA THR A 77 56.20 -28.50 37.22
C THR A 77 54.79 -28.21 36.69
N PRO A 78 54.03 -27.22 37.24
CA PRO A 78 52.73 -26.81 36.69
C PRO A 78 52.86 -26.27 35.27
N ILE A 79 51.85 -26.50 34.43
CA ILE A 79 51.78 -25.95 33.07
C ILE A 79 51.71 -24.42 33.17
N PRO A 80 52.62 -23.65 32.52
CA PRO A 80 52.56 -22.19 32.54
C PRO A 80 51.29 -21.69 31.87
N ALA A 81 50.55 -20.78 32.53
CA ALA A 81 49.38 -20.09 31.97
C ALA A 81 49.71 -19.19 30.75
N THR A 82 50.98 -19.10 30.37
CA THR A 82 51.51 -18.26 29.29
C THR A 82 51.65 -18.97 27.94
N LEU A 83 51.23 -20.23 27.83
CA LEU A 83 51.27 -21.00 26.59
C LEU A 83 50.00 -20.77 25.77
N ASP A 84 50.14 -20.12 24.61
CA ASP A 84 49.05 -19.94 23.63
C ASP A 84 48.55 -21.32 23.16
N GLN A 85 47.38 -21.73 23.64
CA GLN A 85 46.68 -22.94 23.20
C GLN A 85 45.64 -22.55 22.17
N TYR A 86 45.64 -23.19 20.99
CA TYR A 86 44.68 -22.90 19.93
C TYR A 86 43.65 -24.03 19.78
N LEU A 87 42.36 -23.66 19.74
CA LEU A 87 41.25 -24.55 19.43
C LEU A 87 40.74 -24.26 18.02
N GLY A 88 40.67 -25.29 17.17
CA GLY A 88 40.03 -25.20 15.87
C GLY A 88 38.51 -25.20 16.00
N VAL A 89 37.85 -24.19 15.45
CA VAL A 89 36.38 -24.07 15.42
C VAL A 89 35.93 -23.60 14.03
N GLU A 90 34.65 -23.78 13.72
CA GLU A 90 34.06 -23.29 12.47
C GLU A 90 33.11 -22.12 12.78
N VAL A 91 33.33 -20.97 12.13
CA VAL A 91 32.57 -19.74 12.34
C VAL A 91 31.95 -19.33 10.99
N TYR A 92 30.62 -19.44 10.88
CA TYR A 92 29.87 -19.17 9.64
C TYR A 92 30.42 -19.89 8.39
N GLY A 93 30.87 -21.13 8.53
CA GLY A 93 31.45 -21.90 7.43
C GLY A 93 32.96 -21.70 7.22
N PHE A 94 33.57 -20.75 7.94
CA PHE A 94 35.00 -20.45 7.86
C PHE A 94 35.77 -21.13 8.99
N GLN A 95 36.98 -21.61 8.70
CA GLN A 95 37.83 -22.22 9.72
C GLN A 95 38.48 -21.13 10.57
N ALA A 96 38.19 -21.14 11.87
CA ALA A 96 38.79 -20.25 12.84
C ALA A 96 39.66 -21.03 13.85
N MET A 97 40.67 -20.36 14.38
CA MET A 97 41.54 -20.87 15.43
C MET A 97 41.47 -19.89 16.60
N VAL A 98 40.82 -20.32 17.68
CA VAL A 98 40.64 -19.53 18.90
C VAL A 98 41.83 -19.73 19.81
N ASN A 99 42.47 -18.65 20.22
CA ASN A 99 43.51 -18.66 21.23
C ASN A 99 42.89 -18.71 22.64
N LEU A 100 42.87 -19.90 23.22
CA LEU A 100 42.30 -20.19 24.54
C LEU A 100 42.98 -19.42 25.67
N ALA A 101 44.27 -19.08 25.54
CA ALA A 101 44.98 -18.29 26.56
C ALA A 101 44.48 -16.83 26.60
N LYS A 102 43.81 -16.38 25.54
CA LYS A 102 43.21 -15.04 25.43
C LYS A 102 41.70 -15.05 25.59
N CYS A 103 41.10 -16.21 25.81
CA CYS A 103 39.67 -16.33 26.06
C CYS A 103 39.32 -15.97 27.51
N LYS A 104 38.21 -15.27 27.70
CA LYS A 104 37.67 -14.92 29.02
C LYS A 104 36.20 -15.29 29.07
N VAL A 105 35.77 -15.91 30.17
CA VAL A 105 34.36 -16.12 30.46
C VAL A 105 33.99 -15.18 31.60
N ASP A 106 32.96 -14.36 31.38
CA ASP A 106 32.43 -13.43 32.38
C ASP A 106 30.90 -13.46 32.42
N ALA A 107 30.29 -12.65 33.30
CA ALA A 107 28.84 -12.61 33.48
C ALA A 107 28.06 -12.15 32.22
N SER A 108 28.74 -11.53 31.25
CA SER A 108 28.17 -11.10 29.97
C SER A 108 28.38 -12.11 28.84
N GLY A 109 29.09 -13.21 29.09
CA GLY A 109 29.28 -14.35 28.19
C GLY A 109 30.74 -14.73 27.98
N ILE A 110 31.11 -15.11 26.75
CA ILE A 110 32.44 -15.63 26.37
C ILE A 110 33.10 -14.64 25.41
N ASP A 111 34.28 -14.13 25.78
CA ASP A 111 35.16 -13.34 24.91
C ASP A 111 36.27 -14.23 24.35
N MET A 112 36.46 -14.23 23.04
CA MET A 112 37.44 -15.04 22.33
C MET A 112 38.30 -14.17 21.42
N ALA A 113 39.60 -14.48 21.35
CA ALA A 113 40.52 -13.92 20.38
C ALA A 113 41.16 -15.05 19.57
N GLY A 114 41.62 -14.78 18.35
CA GLY A 114 42.10 -15.84 17.46
C GLY A 114 42.38 -15.35 16.05
N PHE A 115 42.19 -16.23 15.07
CA PHE A 115 42.24 -15.85 13.65
C PHE A 115 41.29 -16.71 12.81
N VAL A 116 40.87 -16.19 11.66
CA VAL A 116 40.07 -16.90 10.65
C VAL A 116 40.88 -17.05 9.37
N LEU A 117 40.74 -18.21 8.75
CA LEU A 117 41.22 -18.48 7.40
C LEU A 117 40.04 -18.62 6.46
N SER A 118 40.09 -17.87 5.37
CA SER A 118 39.14 -18.06 4.29
C SER A 118 39.45 -19.32 3.47
N PRO A 119 38.44 -19.97 2.86
CA PRO A 119 38.70 -20.94 1.82
C PRO A 119 39.40 -20.27 0.63
N GLU A 120 40.13 -21.09 -0.14
CA GLU A 120 40.65 -20.69 -1.44
C GLU A 120 39.49 -20.64 -2.45
N LEU A 121 39.35 -19.52 -3.15
CA LEU A 121 38.42 -19.40 -4.27
C LEU A 121 39.20 -19.48 -5.59
N PRO A 122 38.60 -19.91 -6.71
CA PRO A 122 39.29 -20.04 -7.99
C PRO A 122 40.04 -18.78 -8.47
N ILE A 123 39.65 -17.60 -7.97
CA ILE A 123 40.19 -16.29 -8.35
C ILE A 123 40.90 -15.56 -7.19
N MET A 124 41.01 -16.19 -6.01
CA MET A 124 41.53 -15.55 -4.80
C MET A 124 42.17 -16.55 -3.84
N SER A 125 43.42 -16.28 -3.43
CA SER A 125 44.09 -17.04 -2.37
C SER A 125 43.39 -16.91 -1.02
N SER A 126 43.58 -17.89 -0.13
CA SER A 126 43.05 -17.84 1.24
C SER A 126 43.48 -16.55 1.97
N MET A 127 42.51 -15.81 2.50
CA MET A 127 42.70 -14.63 3.32
C MET A 127 42.90 -15.02 4.79
N PHE A 128 43.77 -14.27 5.48
CA PHE A 128 44.04 -14.43 6.90
C PHE A 128 43.54 -13.20 7.65
N PHE A 129 42.77 -13.43 8.72
CA PHE A 129 42.17 -12.36 9.51
C PHE A 129 42.44 -12.59 11.00
N ASP A 130 43.01 -11.60 11.70
CA ASP A 130 43.11 -11.66 13.16
C ASP A 130 41.75 -11.29 13.78
N ILE A 131 41.20 -12.20 14.59
CA ILE A 131 40.05 -11.90 15.45
C ILE A 131 40.62 -11.23 16.71
N GLU A 132 40.46 -9.92 16.80
CA GLU A 132 40.82 -9.17 18.00
C GLU A 132 39.83 -9.45 19.13
N ARG A 133 38.54 -9.58 18.79
CA ARG A 133 37.46 -9.89 19.73
C ARG A 133 36.30 -10.60 19.04
N LEU A 134 35.82 -11.69 19.63
CA LEU A 134 34.55 -12.34 19.32
C LEU A 134 33.81 -12.58 20.65
N LYS A 135 32.76 -11.79 20.88
CA LYS A 135 31.96 -11.87 22.11
C LYS A 135 30.67 -12.65 21.86
N LEU A 136 30.51 -13.77 22.55
CA LEU A 136 29.26 -14.50 22.66
C LEU A 136 28.57 -14.12 23.95
N ALA A 137 27.25 -13.91 23.94
CA ALA A 137 26.46 -13.78 25.16
C ALA A 137 26.22 -15.14 25.84
N THR A 138 25.59 -15.11 27.01
CA THR A 138 25.24 -16.31 27.80
C THR A 138 24.23 -17.22 27.10
N ASP A 139 23.50 -16.72 26.10
CA ASP A 139 22.63 -17.48 25.20
C ASP A 139 23.37 -17.98 23.95
N PHE A 140 24.70 -17.84 23.92
CA PHE A 140 25.59 -18.14 22.80
C PHE A 140 25.32 -17.31 21.52
N SER A 141 24.55 -16.22 21.61
CA SER A 141 24.40 -15.27 20.50
C SER A 141 25.65 -14.40 20.34
N VAL A 142 26.07 -14.16 19.10
CA VAL A 142 27.22 -13.28 18.82
C VAL A 142 26.80 -11.83 19.05
N LYS A 143 27.47 -11.13 19.98
CA LYS A 143 27.16 -9.74 20.36
C LYS A 143 28.07 -8.71 19.74
N ASP A 144 29.35 -9.04 19.60
CA ASP A 144 30.37 -8.13 19.10
C ASP A 144 31.45 -8.93 18.36
N ILE A 145 31.89 -8.41 17.22
CA ILE A 145 33.01 -8.98 16.48
C ILE A 145 33.90 -7.87 15.95
N SER A 146 35.19 -7.95 16.29
CA SER A 146 36.22 -7.07 15.79
C SER A 146 37.33 -7.88 15.13
N VAL A 147 37.61 -7.53 13.87
CA VAL A 147 38.60 -8.20 13.04
C VAL A 147 39.58 -7.16 12.53
N LYS A 148 40.87 -7.45 12.68
CA LYS A 148 41.93 -6.65 12.07
C LYS A 148 42.47 -7.38 10.86
N SER A 149 42.35 -6.75 9.70
CA SER A 149 43.10 -7.18 8.52
C SER A 149 44.52 -6.63 8.63
N ASN A 150 45.50 -7.53 8.62
CA ASN A 150 46.92 -7.20 8.68
C ASN A 150 47.61 -7.27 7.31
N LEU A 151 46.87 -7.49 6.22
CA LEU A 151 47.43 -7.59 4.87
C LEU A 151 46.51 -6.93 3.83
N ALA A 152 47.10 -6.15 2.92
CA ALA A 152 46.47 -5.73 1.67
C ALA A 152 46.46 -6.95 0.73
N VAL A 153 45.36 -7.70 0.71
CA VAL A 153 45.25 -8.91 -0.11
C VAL A 153 45.18 -8.48 -1.58
N LYS A 154 46.13 -8.97 -2.38
CA LYS A 154 46.15 -8.76 -3.83
C LYS A 154 45.69 -10.02 -4.54
N PHE A 155 44.74 -9.89 -5.46
CA PHE A 155 44.38 -10.98 -6.38
C PHE A 155 44.45 -10.50 -7.82
N SER A 156 44.81 -11.43 -8.72
CA SER A 156 45.02 -11.16 -10.13
C SER A 156 44.13 -12.05 -10.99
N ILE A 157 43.29 -11.43 -11.82
CA ILE A 157 42.50 -12.11 -12.85
C ILE A 157 43.01 -11.61 -14.20
N ALA A 158 43.78 -12.44 -14.90
CA ALA A 158 44.48 -12.04 -16.13
C ALA A 158 45.31 -10.75 -15.95
N SER A 159 44.98 -9.65 -16.64
CA SER A 159 45.69 -8.37 -16.55
C SER A 159 45.16 -7.42 -15.46
N TRP A 160 44.19 -7.86 -14.66
CA TRP A 160 43.55 -7.03 -13.63
C TRP A 160 44.14 -7.39 -12.27
N SER A 161 44.63 -6.38 -11.53
CA SER A 161 45.12 -6.55 -10.16
C SER A 161 44.21 -5.82 -9.20
N ALA A 162 43.63 -6.53 -8.25
CA ALA A 162 42.80 -5.97 -7.20
C ALA A 162 43.58 -5.85 -5.89
N GLU A 163 43.32 -4.80 -5.13
CA GLU A 163 43.80 -4.58 -3.77
C GLU A 163 42.59 -4.43 -2.84
N VAL A 164 42.52 -5.28 -1.81
CA VAL A 164 41.48 -5.19 -0.77
C VAL A 164 41.94 -4.22 0.30
N ASN A 165 41.21 -3.12 0.46
CA ASN A 165 41.57 -2.01 1.36
C ASN A 165 40.66 -1.94 2.59
N SER A 166 39.51 -2.61 2.56
CA SER A 166 38.60 -2.71 3.70
C SER A 166 37.94 -4.07 3.79
N VAL A 167 37.73 -4.53 5.02
CA VAL A 167 37.04 -5.77 5.35
C VAL A 167 36.07 -5.48 6.49
N GLU A 168 34.81 -5.84 6.32
CA GLU A 168 33.77 -5.73 7.33
C GLU A 168 33.25 -7.13 7.64
N PHE A 169 33.19 -7.48 8.92
CA PHE A 169 32.59 -8.72 9.38
C PHE A 169 31.37 -8.41 10.25
N SER A 170 30.21 -8.92 9.85
CA SER A 170 28.94 -8.72 10.55
C SER A 170 28.14 -10.02 10.63
N MET A 171 27.00 -10.00 11.32
CA MET A 171 26.07 -11.16 11.32
C MET A 171 25.56 -11.55 9.92
N ARG A 172 25.77 -10.70 8.90
CA ARG A 172 25.41 -10.98 7.50
C ARG A 172 26.57 -11.56 6.67
N GLY A 173 27.70 -11.88 7.30
CA GLY A 173 28.89 -12.46 6.67
C GLY A 173 30.02 -11.45 6.44
N PHE A 174 31.02 -11.88 5.68
CA PHE A 174 32.18 -11.06 5.31
C PHE A 174 31.86 -10.18 4.10
N LYS A 175 32.24 -8.90 4.16
CA LYS A 175 32.23 -7.99 3.02
C LYS A 175 33.61 -7.38 2.84
N ILE A 176 33.99 -7.18 1.59
CA ILE A 176 35.26 -6.57 1.22
C ILE A 176 35.05 -5.36 0.31
N GLY A 177 35.95 -4.39 0.42
CA GLY A 177 36.03 -3.21 -0.43
C GLY A 177 37.48 -2.94 -0.82
N GLY A 178 37.68 -2.28 -1.96
CA GLY A 178 39.01 -2.14 -2.51
C GLY A 178 39.06 -1.45 -3.86
N LYS A 179 40.19 -1.62 -4.55
CA LYS A 179 40.50 -1.02 -5.84
C LYS A 179 40.97 -2.08 -6.81
N ILE A 180 40.52 -2.02 -8.06
CA ILE A 180 41.00 -2.85 -9.16
C ILE A 180 41.77 -1.97 -10.12
N GLU A 181 43.04 -2.25 -10.30
CA GLU A 181 43.86 -1.66 -11.34
C GLU A 181 43.69 -2.49 -12.63
N VAL A 182 43.20 -1.83 -13.68
CA VAL A 182 43.01 -2.40 -15.01
C VAL A 182 43.99 -1.72 -15.97
N GLN A 183 44.88 -2.52 -16.55
CA GLN A 183 45.75 -2.06 -17.61
C GLN A 183 45.24 -2.58 -18.95
N VAL A 184 44.63 -1.67 -19.72
CA VAL A 184 44.35 -1.93 -21.14
C VAL A 184 45.66 -1.72 -21.92
N PRO A 185 46.05 -2.64 -22.82
CA PRO A 185 47.26 -2.49 -23.63
C PRO A 185 47.31 -1.11 -24.29
N GLN A 186 48.48 -0.45 -24.25
CA GLN A 186 48.68 0.90 -24.80
C GLN A 186 47.76 2.01 -24.25
N SER A 187 47.09 1.80 -23.12
CA SER A 187 46.33 2.81 -22.39
C SER A 187 46.96 3.10 -21.03
N PRO A 188 46.69 4.29 -20.42
CA PRO A 188 47.05 4.54 -19.03
C PRO A 188 46.45 3.47 -18.11
N LYS A 189 47.12 3.19 -16.99
CA LYS A 189 46.53 2.36 -15.95
C LYS A 189 45.29 3.06 -15.40
N ASN A 190 44.19 2.32 -15.27
CA ASN A 190 42.96 2.85 -14.72
C ASN A 190 42.60 2.12 -13.43
N THR A 191 41.97 2.83 -12.49
CA THR A 191 41.53 2.26 -11.22
C THR A 191 40.01 2.26 -11.11
N LEU A 192 39.43 1.10 -10.86
CA LEU A 192 38.02 0.90 -10.52
C LEU A 192 37.90 0.74 -9.01
N GLU A 193 36.94 1.41 -8.38
CA GLU A 193 36.67 1.20 -6.96
C GLU A 193 35.53 0.19 -6.80
N PHE A 194 35.63 -0.68 -5.80
CA PHE A 194 34.55 -1.59 -5.43
C PHE A 194 34.28 -1.56 -3.93
N SER A 195 33.02 -1.76 -3.57
CA SER A 195 32.58 -1.80 -2.17
C SER A 195 31.48 -2.84 -1.98
N ASN A 196 31.27 -3.27 -0.72
CA ASN A 196 30.19 -4.18 -0.33
C ASN A 196 30.18 -5.53 -1.06
N LEU A 197 31.34 -6.00 -1.55
CA LEU A 197 31.45 -7.29 -2.19
C LEU A 197 31.39 -8.37 -1.10
N ALA A 198 30.31 -9.13 -1.04
CA ALA A 198 30.14 -10.17 -0.04
C ALA A 198 31.01 -11.38 -0.39
N PHE A 199 31.62 -11.98 0.62
CA PHE A 199 32.53 -13.11 0.50
C PHE A 199 32.01 -14.27 1.36
N GLY A 200 31.69 -15.38 0.69
CA GLY A 200 31.17 -16.60 1.30
C GLY A 200 32.11 -17.80 1.09
N THR A 201 31.70 -18.97 1.58
CA THR A 201 32.46 -20.22 1.39
C THR A 201 32.42 -20.75 -0.04
N SER A 202 31.45 -20.32 -0.84
CA SER A 202 31.21 -20.77 -2.21
C SER A 202 31.59 -19.76 -3.30
N GLY A 203 31.83 -18.48 -2.97
CA GLY A 203 32.08 -17.46 -3.98
C GLY A 203 32.00 -16.01 -3.50
N LEU A 204 32.11 -15.09 -4.45
CA LEU A 204 31.94 -13.65 -4.29
C LEU A 204 30.58 -13.20 -4.83
N TYR A 205 29.83 -12.40 -4.06
CA TYR A 205 28.47 -12.00 -4.40
C TYR A 205 28.27 -10.49 -4.25
N GLY A 206 27.55 -9.91 -5.21
CA GLY A 206 27.14 -8.50 -5.17
C GLY A 206 28.32 -7.53 -5.26
N GLY A 207 28.22 -6.42 -4.53
CA GLY A 207 29.17 -5.33 -4.59
C GLY A 207 28.85 -4.29 -5.67
N SER A 208 29.25 -3.06 -5.38
CA SER A 208 29.05 -1.92 -6.27
C SER A 208 30.40 -1.50 -6.82
N PHE A 209 30.49 -1.40 -8.15
CA PHE A 209 31.69 -1.01 -8.87
C PHE A 209 31.46 0.36 -9.48
N SER A 210 32.43 1.25 -9.34
CA SER A 210 32.38 2.58 -9.93
C SER A 210 33.61 2.84 -10.80
N PHE A 211 33.36 3.47 -11.94
CA PHE A 211 34.41 4.15 -12.67
C PHE A 211 34.87 5.39 -11.89
N PRO A 212 36.13 5.80 -12.01
CA PRO A 212 36.61 7.05 -11.43
C PRO A 212 35.81 8.22 -12.02
N GLY A 213 35.63 9.31 -11.26
CA GLY A 213 34.76 10.44 -11.66
C GLY A 213 35.09 11.06 -13.03
N ASN A 214 36.34 10.94 -13.47
CA ASN A 214 36.81 11.40 -14.79
C ASN A 214 36.53 10.41 -15.93
N GLY A 215 36.11 9.18 -15.63
CA GLY A 215 35.94 8.06 -16.55
C GLY A 215 37.23 7.27 -16.80
N LEU A 216 37.13 6.12 -17.47
CA LEU A 216 38.30 5.36 -17.94
C LEU A 216 38.74 5.86 -19.30
N SER A 217 40.01 6.17 -19.43
CA SER A 217 40.58 6.48 -20.75
C SER A 217 41.07 5.22 -21.43
N ILE A 218 40.52 4.95 -22.61
CA ILE A 218 40.94 3.86 -23.49
C ILE A 218 41.66 4.48 -24.69
N PHE A 219 42.93 4.10 -24.87
CA PHE A 219 43.85 4.61 -25.90
C PHE A 219 43.97 6.14 -25.97
N ASN A 220 43.59 6.88 -24.93
CA ASN A 220 43.47 8.34 -24.93
C ASN A 220 42.49 8.92 -25.98
N ILE A 221 41.59 8.10 -26.52
CA ILE A 221 40.63 8.47 -27.57
C ILE A 221 39.19 8.37 -27.06
N ILE A 222 38.92 7.32 -26.26
CA ILE A 222 37.58 7.02 -25.73
C ILE A 222 37.60 7.28 -24.24
N ASN A 223 36.62 8.04 -23.75
CA ASN A 223 36.37 8.15 -22.31
C ASN A 223 35.09 7.39 -21.96
N LEU A 224 35.22 6.38 -21.10
CA LEU A 224 34.15 5.50 -20.65
C LEU A 224 33.65 5.96 -19.28
N LYS A 225 32.35 6.22 -19.16
CA LYS A 225 31.69 6.56 -17.89
C LYS A 225 30.55 5.60 -17.59
N THR A 226 30.16 5.54 -16.32
CA THR A 226 28.97 4.82 -15.89
C THR A 226 27.74 5.50 -16.48
N GLY A 227 26.79 4.71 -16.97
CA GLY A 227 25.48 5.23 -17.38
C GLY A 227 24.54 5.41 -16.18
N GLY A 228 23.23 5.39 -16.44
CA GLY A 228 22.20 5.56 -15.40
C GLY A 228 22.11 4.38 -14.42
N THR A 229 22.49 3.18 -14.84
CA THR A 229 22.54 1.95 -14.03
C THR A 229 23.98 1.67 -13.59
N PRO A 230 24.25 1.54 -12.28
CA PRO A 230 25.57 1.20 -11.74
C PRO A 230 26.14 -0.10 -12.29
N LEU A 231 27.47 -0.23 -12.29
CA LEU A 231 28.12 -1.49 -12.60
C LEU A 231 28.01 -2.47 -11.43
N THR A 232 27.68 -3.70 -11.76
CA THR A 232 27.56 -4.80 -10.80
C THR A 232 28.39 -5.98 -11.27
N PHE A 233 29.04 -6.64 -10.32
CA PHE A 233 29.73 -7.91 -10.52
C PHE A 233 29.10 -8.96 -9.60
N GLY A 234 29.10 -10.23 -9.99
CA GLY A 234 28.70 -11.29 -9.08
C GLY A 234 28.41 -12.60 -9.78
N GLU A 235 28.37 -13.68 -8.99
CA GLU A 235 28.00 -15.00 -9.48
C GLU A 235 26.51 -15.05 -9.90
N ILE A 236 26.22 -15.76 -10.99
CA ILE A 236 24.86 -16.05 -11.43
C ILE A 236 24.39 -17.31 -10.71
N GLY A 237 23.59 -17.14 -9.66
CA GLY A 237 23.16 -18.26 -8.82
C GLY A 237 24.36 -18.96 -8.17
N ASN A 238 24.34 -20.29 -8.11
CA ASN A 238 25.45 -21.13 -7.62
C ASN A 238 26.13 -21.88 -8.79
N SER A 239 26.33 -21.20 -9.93
CA SER A 239 26.78 -21.84 -11.18
C SER A 239 28.30 -21.79 -11.41
N GLY A 240 29.05 -21.07 -10.58
CA GLY A 240 30.46 -20.74 -10.82
C GLY A 240 30.69 -19.74 -11.95
N VAL A 241 29.63 -19.24 -12.61
CA VAL A 241 29.70 -18.22 -13.67
C VAL A 241 29.50 -16.83 -13.07
N TYR A 242 30.44 -15.93 -13.33
CA TYR A 242 30.38 -14.55 -12.87
C TYR A 242 29.91 -13.63 -14.00
N LYS A 243 29.16 -12.59 -13.67
CA LYS A 243 28.76 -11.55 -14.60
C LYS A 243 29.32 -10.19 -14.21
N LEU A 244 29.61 -9.38 -15.22
CA LEU A 244 29.80 -7.94 -15.11
C LEU A 244 28.72 -7.27 -15.98
N GLY A 245 27.90 -6.40 -15.41
CA GLY A 245 26.85 -5.72 -16.17
C GLY A 245 26.38 -4.41 -15.56
N GLY A 246 25.73 -3.61 -16.39
CA GLY A 246 25.23 -2.29 -16.04
C GLY A 246 24.95 -1.46 -17.29
N SER A 247 25.14 -0.15 -17.19
CA SER A 247 25.03 0.77 -18.33
C SER A 247 26.31 1.58 -18.49
N ALA A 248 26.62 1.98 -19.73
CA ALA A 248 27.84 2.70 -20.06
C ALA A 248 27.56 3.90 -20.96
N LYS A 249 28.35 4.96 -20.80
CA LYS A 249 28.40 6.09 -21.73
C LYS A 249 29.80 6.16 -22.33
N PHE A 250 29.85 6.22 -23.65
CA PHE A 250 31.07 6.41 -24.43
C PHE A 250 31.09 7.83 -24.96
N SER A 251 32.14 8.58 -24.64
CA SER A 251 32.39 9.89 -25.26
C SER A 251 33.69 9.84 -26.05
N PHE A 252 33.66 10.30 -27.30
CA PHE A 252 34.81 10.35 -28.20
C PHE A 252 35.38 11.76 -28.26
N GLY A 253 35.69 12.35 -27.10
CA GLY A 253 35.96 13.79 -26.95
C GLY A 253 37.07 14.38 -27.82
N LYS A 254 37.83 13.56 -28.56
CA LYS A 254 38.82 13.99 -29.56
C LYS A 254 38.39 13.83 -31.03
N MET A 255 37.33 13.06 -31.31
CA MET A 255 36.87 12.78 -32.68
C MET A 255 35.51 13.42 -32.98
N PHE A 256 34.53 13.31 -32.07
CA PHE A 256 33.20 13.91 -32.22
C PHE A 256 32.52 14.09 -30.86
N ASN A 257 31.66 15.11 -30.74
CA ASN A 257 30.98 15.47 -29.47
C ASN A 257 29.80 14.55 -29.12
N ASP A 258 29.56 13.50 -29.89
CA ASP A 258 28.45 12.58 -29.67
C ASP A 258 28.77 11.59 -28.55
N ASN A 259 27.84 11.47 -27.61
CA ASN A 259 27.86 10.46 -26.56
C ASN A 259 27.02 9.26 -27.01
N ILE A 260 27.62 8.08 -27.06
CA ILE A 260 26.88 6.83 -27.26
C ILE A 260 26.52 6.30 -25.89
N GLU A 261 25.22 6.24 -25.59
CA GLU A 261 24.72 5.62 -24.37
C GLU A 261 24.34 4.16 -24.64
N VAL A 262 24.95 3.23 -23.93
CA VAL A 262 24.57 1.82 -23.92
C VAL A 262 23.73 1.61 -22.67
N PRO A 263 22.38 1.58 -22.78
CA PRO A 263 21.49 1.50 -21.63
C PRO A 263 21.61 0.17 -20.89
N TYR A 264 22.06 -0.89 -21.58
CA TYR A 264 22.27 -2.19 -20.99
C TYR A 264 23.44 -2.92 -21.65
N PHE A 265 24.34 -3.45 -20.84
CA PHE A 265 25.24 -4.52 -21.23
C PHE A 265 25.43 -5.51 -20.07
N GLN A 266 25.76 -6.74 -20.42
CA GLN A 266 26.16 -7.80 -19.50
C GLN A 266 27.15 -8.72 -20.21
N ILE A 267 28.21 -9.10 -19.52
CA ILE A 267 29.19 -10.09 -19.97
C ILE A 267 29.37 -11.11 -18.87
N GLN A 268 29.32 -12.39 -19.22
CA GLN A 268 29.47 -13.52 -18.31
C GLN A 268 30.79 -14.25 -18.56
N THR A 269 31.37 -14.88 -17.54
CA THR A 269 32.63 -15.62 -17.64
C THR A 269 32.54 -16.90 -18.47
N ASN A 270 31.33 -17.39 -18.75
CA ASN A 270 31.08 -18.51 -19.67
C ASN A 270 30.97 -18.09 -21.14
N GLY A 271 31.25 -16.81 -21.45
CA GLY A 271 31.22 -16.27 -22.81
C GLY A 271 29.85 -15.75 -23.27
N GLN A 272 28.79 -15.86 -22.45
CA GLN A 272 27.50 -15.24 -22.76
C GLN A 272 27.56 -13.72 -22.54
N PHE A 273 26.89 -12.97 -23.40
CA PHE A 273 26.76 -11.52 -23.31
C PHE A 273 25.36 -11.03 -23.72
N GLY A 274 24.99 -9.87 -23.23
CA GLY A 274 23.83 -9.10 -23.66
C GLY A 274 24.22 -7.64 -23.86
N VAL A 275 23.73 -6.98 -24.91
CA VAL A 275 23.96 -5.55 -25.15
C VAL A 275 22.79 -4.93 -25.90
N THR A 276 22.31 -3.78 -25.45
CA THR A 276 21.30 -2.98 -26.15
C THR A 276 21.97 -1.74 -26.75
N VAL A 277 21.86 -1.60 -28.06
CA VAL A 277 22.39 -0.48 -28.85
C VAL A 277 21.22 0.40 -29.28
N PRO A 278 21.14 1.67 -28.82
CA PRO A 278 20.12 2.59 -29.32
C PRO A 278 20.41 2.95 -30.78
N VAL A 279 19.37 2.94 -31.61
CA VAL A 279 19.44 3.33 -33.02
C VAL A 279 18.71 4.65 -33.24
N ASN A 280 17.51 4.79 -32.66
CA ASN A 280 16.67 6.00 -32.72
C ASN A 280 16.54 6.59 -34.14
N ARG A 281 16.25 5.73 -35.14
CA ARG A 281 16.03 6.14 -36.53
C ARG A 281 14.58 5.92 -36.93
N SER A 282 14.01 6.87 -37.66
CA SER A 282 12.69 6.75 -38.26
C SER A 282 12.74 7.05 -39.75
N LEU A 283 12.05 6.24 -40.54
CA LEU A 283 11.80 6.42 -41.96
C LEU A 283 10.30 6.69 -42.17
N ASN A 284 9.96 7.70 -42.96
CA ASN A 284 8.59 7.98 -43.36
C ASN A 284 8.55 8.05 -44.90
N ALA A 285 7.98 7.02 -45.53
CA ALA A 285 7.82 6.90 -46.97
C ALA A 285 6.44 7.42 -47.46
N GLY A 286 5.75 8.23 -46.64
CA GLY A 286 4.40 8.72 -46.91
C GLY A 286 3.33 7.71 -46.54
N PHE A 287 3.21 6.62 -47.32
CA PHE A 287 2.23 5.55 -47.08
C PHE A 287 2.66 4.54 -46.02
N ALA A 288 3.95 4.48 -45.69
CA ALA A 288 4.52 3.59 -44.68
C ALA A 288 5.50 4.35 -43.79
N LYS A 289 5.43 4.10 -42.48
CA LYS A 289 6.33 4.63 -41.46
C LYS A 289 7.00 3.46 -40.76
N PHE A 290 8.30 3.57 -40.57
CA PHE A 290 9.11 2.61 -39.84
C PHE A 290 9.97 3.36 -38.83
N ALA A 291 9.96 2.94 -37.58
CA ALA A 291 10.82 3.48 -36.54
C ALA A 291 11.56 2.34 -35.85
N LEU A 292 12.89 2.46 -35.74
CA LEU A 292 13.75 1.55 -34.99
C LEU A 292 14.37 2.32 -33.84
N LYS A 293 13.99 1.95 -32.62
CA LYS A 293 14.43 2.60 -31.39
C LYS A 293 15.73 1.99 -30.90
N SER A 294 15.83 0.66 -30.81
CA SER A 294 17.04 -0.02 -30.37
C SER A 294 17.18 -1.44 -30.90
N ILE A 295 18.41 -1.95 -30.89
CA ILE A 295 18.76 -3.33 -31.21
C ILE A 295 19.34 -3.97 -29.95
N THR A 296 18.81 -5.09 -29.50
CA THR A 296 19.37 -5.85 -28.37
C THR A 296 19.94 -7.17 -28.88
N PHE A 297 21.22 -7.40 -28.64
CA PHE A 297 21.85 -8.70 -28.85
C PHE A 297 21.88 -9.40 -27.50
N ASN A 298 21.27 -10.57 -27.39
CA ASN A 298 21.20 -11.28 -26.11
C ASN A 298 21.50 -12.77 -26.28
N THR A 299 22.56 -13.23 -25.64
CA THR A 299 22.97 -14.64 -25.56
C THR A 299 22.87 -15.19 -24.14
N THR A 300 22.33 -14.39 -23.21
CA THR A 300 22.07 -14.79 -21.81
C THR A 300 20.74 -15.53 -21.65
N THR A 301 19.92 -15.55 -22.69
CA THR A 301 18.70 -16.36 -22.82
C THR A 301 19.03 -17.78 -23.32
N PRO A 302 18.17 -18.78 -23.06
CA PRO A 302 18.37 -20.16 -23.52
C PRO A 302 18.62 -20.29 -25.04
N THR A 303 18.05 -19.37 -25.83
CA THR A 303 18.32 -19.20 -27.25
C THR A 303 18.95 -17.82 -27.48
N PRO A 304 20.15 -17.74 -28.10
CA PRO A 304 20.70 -16.48 -28.58
C PRO A 304 19.73 -15.76 -29.52
N GLN A 305 19.50 -14.47 -29.30
CA GLN A 305 18.53 -13.68 -30.06
C GLN A 305 19.00 -12.25 -30.35
N ILE A 306 18.38 -11.64 -31.36
CA ILE A 306 18.55 -10.23 -31.72
C ILE A 306 17.15 -9.57 -31.71
N ASP A 307 16.87 -8.78 -30.69
CA ASP A 307 15.60 -8.06 -30.57
C ASP A 307 15.68 -6.69 -31.27
N LEU A 308 14.75 -6.39 -32.18
CA LEU A 308 14.63 -5.07 -32.81
C LEU A 308 13.43 -4.33 -32.20
N ASP A 309 13.68 -3.42 -31.26
CA ASP A 309 12.61 -2.57 -30.71
C ASP A 309 12.22 -1.53 -31.76
N GLY A 310 11.14 -1.80 -32.49
CA GLY A 310 10.67 -0.96 -33.58
C GLY A 310 9.16 -1.00 -33.78
N GLN A 311 8.68 -0.05 -34.58
CA GLN A 311 7.28 0.10 -34.97
C GLN A 311 7.20 0.27 -36.48
N PHE A 312 6.22 -0.39 -37.08
CA PHE A 312 5.86 -0.28 -38.48
C PHE A 312 4.40 0.13 -38.58
N SER A 313 4.07 1.07 -39.45
CA SER A 313 2.69 1.43 -39.75
C SER A 313 2.50 1.77 -41.21
N VAL A 314 1.49 1.20 -41.86
CA VAL A 314 1.01 1.61 -43.19
C VAL A 314 -0.27 2.42 -43.00
N ASP A 315 -0.29 3.61 -43.57
CA ASP A 315 -1.45 4.51 -43.55
C ASP A 315 -1.74 4.91 -45.00
N VAL A 316 -2.70 4.20 -45.61
CA VAL A 316 -3.21 4.49 -46.95
C VAL A 316 -4.67 4.90 -46.83
N LYS A 317 -5.17 5.66 -47.81
CA LYS A 317 -6.56 6.13 -47.80
C LYS A 317 -7.50 4.93 -47.59
N MET A 318 -8.25 4.97 -46.48
CA MET A 318 -9.19 3.93 -45.98
C MET A 318 -8.59 2.75 -45.21
N ILE A 319 -7.29 2.45 -45.26
CA ILE A 319 -6.70 1.28 -44.54
C ILE A 319 -5.50 1.72 -43.70
N LYS A 320 -5.54 1.37 -42.42
CA LYS A 320 -4.45 1.54 -41.46
C LYS A 320 -4.00 0.17 -40.98
N LEU A 321 -2.71 -0.11 -41.07
CA LEU A 321 -2.08 -1.29 -40.49
C LEU A 321 -0.94 -0.84 -39.60
N SER A 322 -0.80 -1.42 -38.41
CA SER A 322 0.34 -1.17 -37.55
C SER A 322 0.88 -2.45 -36.92
N ALA A 323 2.19 -2.49 -36.70
CA ALA A 323 2.90 -3.54 -35.99
C ALA A 323 3.93 -2.90 -35.05
N GLY A 324 4.03 -3.36 -33.81
CA GLY A 324 5.01 -2.86 -32.83
C GLY A 324 5.65 -4.00 -32.04
N GLY A 325 6.89 -3.78 -31.57
CA GLY A 325 7.66 -4.78 -30.80
C GLY A 325 8.02 -5.99 -31.66
N ILE A 326 8.84 -5.78 -32.70
CA ILE A 326 9.18 -6.82 -33.68
C ILE A 326 10.48 -7.52 -33.28
N HIS A 327 10.41 -8.74 -32.77
CA HIS A 327 11.58 -9.50 -32.34
C HIS A 327 12.04 -10.49 -33.41
N PHE A 328 13.34 -10.51 -33.71
CA PHE A 328 13.94 -11.45 -34.67
C PHE A 328 14.69 -12.54 -33.91
N ARG A 329 14.10 -13.73 -33.84
CA ARG A 329 14.66 -14.88 -33.14
C ARG A 329 15.15 -15.91 -34.18
N THR A 330 16.08 -16.77 -33.77
CA THR A 330 16.54 -17.89 -34.62
C THR A 330 15.42 -18.84 -35.02
N THR A 331 14.33 -18.85 -34.24
CA THR A 331 13.12 -19.63 -34.47
C THR A 331 12.05 -18.92 -35.30
N GLY A 332 12.22 -17.63 -35.63
CA GLY A 332 11.26 -16.83 -36.41
C GLY A 332 11.12 -15.38 -35.94
N VAL A 333 10.19 -14.65 -36.56
CA VAL A 333 9.85 -13.26 -36.20
C VAL A 333 8.60 -13.25 -35.33
N THR A 334 8.63 -12.54 -34.20
CA THR A 334 7.45 -12.31 -33.35
C THR A 334 7.10 -10.82 -33.30
N VAL A 335 5.83 -10.50 -33.11
CA VAL A 335 5.30 -9.13 -33.04
C VAL A 335 4.44 -8.99 -31.81
N ASP A 336 4.71 -7.99 -30.97
CA ASP A 336 3.98 -7.77 -29.73
C ASP A 336 2.60 -7.16 -29.98
N LYS A 337 2.45 -6.29 -30.98
CA LYS A 337 1.18 -5.60 -31.25
C LYS A 337 0.89 -5.52 -32.74
N ILE A 338 -0.34 -5.83 -33.12
CA ILE A 338 -0.88 -5.68 -34.47
C ILE A 338 -2.14 -4.83 -34.39
N GLY A 339 -2.24 -3.79 -35.19
CA GLY A 339 -3.43 -2.95 -35.34
C GLY A 339 -3.93 -2.95 -36.78
N LEU A 340 -5.24 -2.94 -36.96
CA LEU A 340 -5.93 -2.82 -38.24
C LEU A 340 -7.04 -1.77 -38.13
N GLY A 341 -7.14 -0.89 -39.10
CA GLY A 341 -8.22 0.09 -39.22
C GLY A 341 -8.71 0.16 -40.66
N LEU A 342 -10.02 0.22 -40.84
CA LEU A 342 -10.71 0.40 -42.11
C LEU A 342 -11.69 1.57 -41.95
N ASP A 343 -11.44 2.68 -42.64
CA ASP A 343 -12.30 3.86 -42.65
C ASP A 343 -12.84 4.08 -44.06
N ILE A 344 -13.99 3.50 -44.37
CA ILE A 344 -14.68 3.62 -45.65
C ILE A 344 -15.91 4.54 -45.50
N PRO A 345 -16.40 5.19 -46.57
CA PRO A 345 -17.60 6.00 -46.50
C PRO A 345 -18.77 5.22 -45.88
N GLY A 346 -19.29 5.72 -44.76
CA GLY A 346 -20.41 5.11 -44.05
C GLY A 346 -20.04 4.09 -42.98
N THR A 347 -18.81 3.55 -42.91
CA THR A 347 -18.42 2.54 -41.90
C THR A 347 -16.97 2.69 -41.45
N LYS A 348 -16.75 2.67 -40.13
CA LYS A 348 -15.43 2.61 -39.52
C LYS A 348 -15.27 1.30 -38.75
N VAL A 349 -14.19 0.58 -39.02
CA VAL A 349 -13.81 -0.65 -38.32
C VAL A 349 -12.38 -0.48 -37.81
N ASP A 350 -12.16 -0.72 -36.53
CA ASP A 350 -10.83 -0.76 -35.93
C ASP A 350 -10.67 -2.09 -35.20
N GLY A 351 -9.48 -2.66 -35.22
CA GLY A 351 -9.14 -3.93 -34.59
C GLY A 351 -7.70 -3.92 -34.08
N TYR A 352 -7.43 -4.67 -33.02
CA TYR A 352 -6.09 -4.82 -32.48
C TYR A 352 -5.89 -6.22 -31.87
N LEU A 353 -4.63 -6.65 -31.85
CA LEU A 353 -4.14 -7.83 -31.18
C LEU A 353 -2.82 -7.47 -30.48
N ASP A 354 -2.75 -7.73 -29.19
CA ASP A 354 -1.58 -7.62 -28.31
C ASP A 354 -1.16 -9.04 -27.93
N VAL A 355 0.08 -9.41 -28.21
CA VAL A 355 0.66 -10.73 -27.98
C VAL A 355 1.83 -10.55 -27.01
N LYS A 356 1.84 -11.37 -25.96
CA LYS A 356 2.87 -11.40 -24.92
C LYS A 356 3.33 -12.84 -24.74
N GLU A 357 4.47 -13.04 -24.08
CA GLU A 357 4.95 -14.40 -23.77
C GLU A 357 3.94 -15.20 -22.94
N SER A 358 3.15 -14.54 -22.10
CA SER A 358 2.12 -15.16 -21.27
C SER A 358 0.78 -15.34 -21.98
N GLY A 359 0.53 -14.77 -23.16
CA GLY A 359 -0.79 -14.90 -23.81
C GLY A 359 -1.09 -13.77 -24.80
N PHE A 360 -2.37 -13.47 -25.02
CA PHE A 360 -2.80 -12.47 -25.99
C PHE A 360 -4.09 -11.76 -25.55
N ALA A 361 -4.28 -10.53 -26.01
CA ALA A 361 -5.54 -9.80 -25.91
C ALA A 361 -5.84 -9.12 -27.23
N GLY A 362 -7.10 -8.93 -27.55
CA GLY A 362 -7.49 -8.25 -28.75
C GLY A 362 -8.87 -7.66 -28.63
N GLY A 363 -9.24 -6.90 -29.64
CA GLY A 363 -10.54 -6.28 -29.67
C GLY A 363 -10.73 -5.46 -30.92
N GLY A 364 -11.89 -4.85 -31.03
CA GLY A 364 -12.22 -4.03 -32.17
C GLY A 364 -13.53 -3.29 -31.98
N ASN A 365 -13.69 -2.25 -32.78
CA ASN A 365 -14.87 -1.41 -32.85
C ASN A 365 -15.38 -1.39 -34.28
N LEU A 366 -16.69 -1.44 -34.45
CA LEU A 366 -17.39 -1.19 -35.70
C LEU A 366 -18.40 -0.07 -35.46
N SER A 367 -18.44 0.93 -36.33
CA SER A 367 -19.44 1.99 -36.30
C SER A 367 -19.94 2.32 -37.70
N VAL A 368 -21.25 2.47 -37.85
CA VAL A 368 -21.89 2.85 -39.12
C VAL A 368 -22.35 4.30 -39.02
N VAL A 369 -21.77 5.17 -39.84
CA VAL A 369 -22.00 6.62 -39.83
C VAL A 369 -23.47 6.92 -40.12
N GLY A 370 -24.08 7.79 -39.31
CA GLY A 370 -25.50 8.14 -39.43
C GLY A 370 -26.47 7.12 -38.84
N THR A 371 -25.98 6.07 -38.16
CA THR A 371 -26.82 5.08 -37.46
C THR A 371 -26.40 4.94 -35.99
N PRO A 372 -27.27 4.40 -35.11
CA PRO A 372 -26.89 4.08 -33.73
C PRO A 372 -25.98 2.85 -33.62
N VAL A 373 -25.68 2.15 -34.72
CA VAL A 373 -24.90 0.90 -34.72
C VAL A 373 -23.45 1.19 -34.38
N LYS A 374 -23.08 0.88 -33.13
CA LYS A 374 -21.72 0.92 -32.60
C LYS A 374 -21.45 -0.37 -31.85
N VAL A 375 -20.62 -1.24 -32.39
CA VAL A 375 -20.25 -2.53 -31.78
C VAL A 375 -18.80 -2.46 -31.31
N LYS A 376 -18.54 -2.87 -30.07
CA LYS A 376 -17.22 -3.06 -29.49
C LYS A 376 -17.11 -4.50 -29.03
N VAL A 377 -15.99 -5.15 -29.32
CA VAL A 377 -15.65 -6.49 -28.83
C VAL A 377 -14.25 -6.42 -28.26
N ASP A 378 -14.03 -7.01 -27.10
CA ASP A 378 -12.71 -7.18 -26.50
C ASP A 378 -12.58 -8.62 -25.97
N PHE A 379 -11.38 -9.18 -26.00
CA PHE A 379 -11.08 -10.51 -25.45
C PHE A 379 -9.64 -10.59 -24.96
N HIS A 380 -9.37 -11.52 -24.05
CA HIS A 380 -8.03 -11.83 -23.58
C HIS A 380 -7.88 -13.29 -23.15
N TYR A 381 -6.63 -13.75 -23.21
CA TYR A 381 -6.15 -15.01 -22.68
C TYR A 381 -4.74 -14.77 -22.13
N TYR A 382 -4.52 -15.02 -20.83
CA TYR A 382 -3.21 -14.94 -20.21
C TYR A 382 -2.96 -16.15 -19.32
N LYS A 383 -1.80 -16.77 -19.47
CA LYS A 383 -1.23 -17.75 -18.56
C LYS A 383 -0.59 -17.01 -17.38
N THR A 384 -1.08 -17.27 -16.18
CA THR A 384 -0.52 -16.72 -14.93
C THR A 384 0.34 -17.78 -14.24
N ALA A 385 1.10 -17.39 -13.22
CA ALA A 385 1.92 -18.34 -12.44
C ALA A 385 1.06 -19.43 -11.75
N ALA A 386 -0.21 -19.11 -11.45
CA ALA A 386 -1.14 -19.96 -10.73
C ALA A 386 -2.26 -20.52 -11.61
N GLY A 387 -2.26 -20.30 -12.93
CA GLY A 387 -3.35 -20.75 -13.79
C GLY A 387 -3.51 -19.99 -15.11
N ILE A 388 -4.76 -19.80 -15.53
CA ILE A 388 -5.16 -19.04 -16.71
C ILE A 388 -6.18 -17.95 -16.35
N ASP A 389 -6.15 -16.85 -17.09
CA ASP A 389 -7.11 -15.75 -17.07
C ASP A 389 -7.65 -15.55 -18.49
N VAL A 390 -8.95 -15.75 -18.68
CA VAL A 390 -9.62 -15.68 -19.98
C VAL A 390 -10.85 -14.81 -19.84
N GLY A 391 -11.07 -13.90 -20.78
CA GLY A 391 -12.28 -13.10 -20.80
C GLY A 391 -12.65 -12.64 -22.19
N ALA A 392 -13.92 -12.29 -22.35
CA ALA A 392 -14.42 -11.61 -23.52
C ALA A 392 -15.57 -10.70 -23.13
N SER A 393 -15.71 -9.59 -23.85
CA SER A 393 -16.85 -8.68 -23.71
C SER A 393 -17.27 -8.16 -25.07
N PHE A 394 -18.55 -7.86 -25.20
CA PHE A 394 -19.11 -7.17 -26.35
C PHE A 394 -20.12 -6.12 -25.89
N ILE A 395 -20.20 -5.02 -26.60
CA ILE A 395 -21.21 -3.98 -26.39
C ILE A 395 -21.66 -3.51 -27.76
N ALA A 396 -22.95 -3.56 -28.02
CA ALA A 396 -23.59 -3.10 -29.24
C ALA A 396 -24.64 -2.03 -28.91
N GLY A 397 -24.41 -0.81 -29.37
CA GLY A 397 -25.46 0.20 -29.52
C GLY A 397 -26.38 -0.25 -30.65
N VAL A 398 -27.62 -0.62 -30.33
CA VAL A 398 -28.63 -1.09 -31.28
C VAL A 398 -29.97 -0.50 -30.87
N LYS A 399 -30.82 -0.18 -31.85
CA LYS A 399 -32.19 0.27 -31.60
C LYS A 399 -33.14 -0.85 -31.98
N ILE A 400 -33.64 -1.60 -30.99
CA ILE A 400 -34.58 -2.72 -31.19
C ILE A 400 -35.91 -2.36 -30.51
N PRO A 401 -36.93 -1.93 -31.27
CA PRO A 401 -38.25 -1.63 -30.72
C PRO A 401 -38.96 -2.91 -30.27
N ILE A 402 -39.47 -2.92 -29.04
CA ILE A 402 -40.31 -3.98 -28.44
C ILE A 402 -41.57 -3.30 -27.89
N GLY A 403 -42.48 -2.94 -28.81
CA GLY A 403 -43.71 -2.23 -28.47
C GLY A 403 -43.44 -0.82 -27.89
N PRO A 404 -43.91 -0.50 -26.67
CA PRO A 404 -43.71 0.84 -26.08
C PRO A 404 -42.29 1.07 -25.56
N VAL A 405 -41.45 0.04 -25.52
CA VAL A 405 -40.07 0.09 -25.04
C VAL A 405 -39.12 -0.17 -26.22
N ILE A 406 -38.00 0.53 -26.28
CA ILE A 406 -36.92 0.29 -27.23
C ILE A 406 -35.66 -0.10 -26.47
N ILE A 407 -35.03 -1.21 -26.86
CA ILE A 407 -33.69 -1.54 -26.40
C ILE A 407 -32.73 -0.65 -27.18
N THR A 408 -31.89 0.11 -26.46
CA THR A 408 -30.93 1.08 -27.01
C THR A 408 -29.49 0.55 -26.99
N LYS A 409 -29.24 -0.50 -26.20
CA LYS A 409 -27.93 -1.12 -26.03
C LYS A 409 -28.07 -2.57 -25.59
N VAL A 410 -27.23 -3.45 -26.13
CA VAL A 410 -27.09 -4.85 -25.70
C VAL A 410 -25.61 -5.15 -25.59
N GLY A 411 -25.20 -5.83 -24.54
CA GLY A 411 -23.82 -6.21 -24.31
C GLY A 411 -23.72 -7.27 -23.24
N GLY A 412 -22.49 -7.66 -22.99
CA GLY A 412 -22.17 -8.61 -21.95
C GLY A 412 -20.75 -9.10 -22.09
N GLY A 413 -20.36 -10.01 -21.22
CA GLY A 413 -19.05 -10.59 -21.23
C GLY A 413 -18.91 -11.68 -20.19
N PHE A 414 -17.79 -12.35 -20.22
CA PHE A 414 -17.39 -13.28 -19.19
C PHE A 414 -15.93 -13.07 -18.82
N THR A 415 -15.58 -13.51 -17.62
CA THR A 415 -14.19 -13.61 -17.16
C THR A 415 -14.05 -14.90 -16.37
N TYR A 416 -12.98 -15.63 -16.61
CA TYR A 416 -12.62 -16.86 -15.93
C TYR A 416 -11.17 -16.78 -15.49
N ARG A 417 -10.92 -16.99 -14.19
CA ARG A 417 -9.58 -17.06 -13.61
C ARG A 417 -9.46 -18.37 -12.84
N SER A 418 -8.56 -19.25 -13.28
CA SER A 418 -8.43 -20.58 -12.70
C SER A 418 -7.61 -20.60 -11.40
N SER A 419 -6.93 -19.50 -11.04
CA SER A 419 -6.12 -19.42 -9.82
C SER A 419 -6.96 -19.34 -8.53
N ASP A 420 -8.14 -18.75 -8.63
CA ASP A 420 -9.10 -18.52 -7.56
C ASP A 420 -10.48 -19.14 -7.87
N ASP A 421 -10.53 -20.07 -8.85
CA ASP A 421 -11.76 -20.67 -9.40
C ASP A 421 -12.86 -19.62 -9.70
N PHE A 422 -12.43 -18.43 -10.09
CA PHE A 422 -13.31 -17.29 -10.29
C PHE A 422 -13.94 -17.35 -11.68
N PHE A 423 -15.25 -17.21 -11.73
CA PHE A 423 -16.01 -17.07 -12.97
C PHE A 423 -17.01 -15.94 -12.82
N SER A 424 -17.11 -15.07 -13.81
CA SER A 424 -18.08 -13.99 -13.85
C SER A 424 -18.71 -13.90 -15.24
N VAL A 425 -20.02 -13.72 -15.30
CA VAL A 425 -20.77 -13.41 -16.52
C VAL A 425 -21.57 -12.16 -16.28
N THR A 426 -21.39 -11.16 -17.13
CA THR A 426 -22.14 -9.91 -17.11
C THR A 426 -23.01 -9.82 -18.35
N ILE A 427 -24.26 -9.42 -18.18
CA ILE A 427 -25.15 -8.95 -19.23
C ILE A 427 -25.36 -7.46 -18.97
N THR A 428 -25.24 -6.64 -20.00
CA THR A 428 -25.46 -5.20 -19.92
C THR A 428 -26.43 -4.79 -21.03
N GLY A 429 -27.32 -3.86 -20.75
CA GLY A 429 -28.27 -3.35 -21.70
C GLY A 429 -28.64 -1.90 -21.41
N GLY A 430 -29.43 -1.35 -22.32
CA GLY A 430 -30.08 -0.06 -22.16
C GLY A 430 -31.48 -0.15 -22.76
N ALA A 431 -32.45 0.48 -22.11
CA ALA A 431 -33.83 0.53 -22.59
C ALA A 431 -34.38 1.94 -22.48
N SER A 432 -35.39 2.27 -23.28
CA SER A 432 -36.08 3.56 -23.26
C SER A 432 -37.54 3.40 -23.65
N ILE A 433 -38.37 4.42 -23.41
CA ILE A 433 -39.69 4.53 -24.02
C ILE A 433 -39.53 4.99 -25.48
N THR A 434 -40.29 4.37 -26.39
CA THR A 434 -40.31 4.71 -27.81
C THR A 434 -40.70 6.19 -28.01
N GLY A 435 -39.88 6.96 -28.73
CA GLY A 435 -40.09 8.39 -28.98
C GLY A 435 -39.58 9.33 -27.88
N PHE A 436 -39.03 8.79 -26.80
CA PHE A 436 -38.44 9.53 -25.68
C PHE A 436 -37.00 9.08 -25.39
N GLU A 437 -36.29 8.54 -26.38
CA GLU A 437 -34.96 7.93 -26.24
C GLU A 437 -33.90 8.84 -25.63
N GLU A 438 -33.97 10.13 -25.91
CA GLU A 438 -33.06 11.13 -25.37
C GLU A 438 -33.58 11.78 -24.08
N ALA A 439 -34.84 11.51 -23.72
CA ALA A 439 -35.53 12.15 -22.59
C ALA A 439 -35.64 11.23 -21.37
N ILE A 440 -35.93 9.93 -21.53
CA ILE A 440 -36.11 8.98 -20.42
C ILE A 440 -35.51 7.63 -20.82
N SER A 441 -34.48 7.17 -20.11
CA SER A 441 -33.86 5.86 -20.38
C SER A 441 -33.46 5.12 -19.12
N LEU A 442 -33.39 3.79 -19.22
CA LEU A 442 -32.72 2.91 -18.27
C LEU A 442 -31.35 2.54 -18.85
N ASP A 443 -30.28 3.20 -18.45
CA ASP A 443 -28.91 2.94 -18.95
C ASP A 443 -27.82 3.33 -17.93
N PRO A 444 -27.00 2.38 -17.44
CA PRO A 444 -27.02 0.96 -17.78
C PRO A 444 -28.09 0.17 -17.02
N ILE A 445 -28.58 -0.89 -17.65
CA ILE A 445 -29.14 -2.08 -16.99
C ILE A 445 -28.03 -3.13 -17.00
N SER A 446 -27.68 -3.72 -15.86
CA SER A 446 -26.65 -4.76 -15.80
C SER A 446 -27.02 -5.88 -14.84
N ILE A 447 -26.69 -7.12 -15.20
CA ILE A 447 -26.80 -8.29 -14.34
C ILE A 447 -25.47 -9.02 -14.41
N THR A 448 -24.83 -9.23 -13.27
CA THR A 448 -23.56 -9.97 -13.16
C THR A 448 -23.75 -11.18 -12.26
N VAL A 449 -23.27 -12.34 -12.69
CA VAL A 449 -23.25 -13.59 -11.93
C VAL A 449 -21.80 -14.01 -11.69
N GLU A 450 -21.39 -14.12 -10.43
CA GLU A 450 -20.05 -14.50 -10.00
C GLU A 450 -20.05 -15.90 -9.34
N SER A 451 -18.92 -16.61 -9.45
CA SER A 451 -18.62 -17.89 -8.79
C SER A 451 -18.76 -17.81 -7.27
N GLY A 452 -19.26 -18.90 -6.64
CA GLY A 452 -19.75 -18.87 -5.27
C GLY A 452 -21.11 -18.18 -5.23
N PRO A 453 -22.11 -18.73 -5.92
CA PRO A 453 -23.12 -18.01 -6.69
C PRO A 453 -23.55 -16.67 -6.08
N LYS A 454 -23.07 -15.58 -6.68
CA LYS A 454 -23.42 -14.21 -6.33
C LYS A 454 -24.00 -13.50 -7.54
N LEU A 455 -25.18 -12.93 -7.41
CA LEU A 455 -25.89 -12.18 -8.44
C LEU A 455 -25.96 -10.71 -8.05
N VAL A 456 -25.51 -9.83 -8.94
CA VAL A 456 -25.60 -8.37 -8.78
C VAL A 456 -26.36 -7.80 -9.95
N GLY A 457 -27.52 -7.18 -9.70
CA GLY A 457 -28.31 -6.47 -10.69
C GLY A 457 -28.27 -4.97 -10.43
N GLU A 458 -28.10 -4.15 -11.47
CA GLU A 458 -28.10 -2.69 -11.38
C GLU A 458 -28.93 -2.09 -12.51
N ALA A 459 -29.69 -1.03 -12.23
CA ALA A 459 -30.43 -0.28 -13.24
C ALA A 459 -30.44 1.20 -12.89
N HIS A 460 -30.08 2.05 -13.85
CA HIS A 460 -30.03 3.50 -13.69
C HIS A 460 -31.13 4.15 -14.52
N LEU A 461 -32.02 4.92 -13.90
CA LEU A 461 -32.99 5.77 -14.58
C LEU A 461 -32.34 7.13 -14.86
N LYS A 462 -32.30 7.48 -16.14
CA LYS A 462 -31.82 8.75 -16.66
C LYS A 462 -32.98 9.56 -17.22
N VAL A 463 -33.01 10.85 -16.89
CA VAL A 463 -33.90 11.84 -17.50
C VAL A 463 -33.04 12.92 -18.16
N GLY A 464 -33.01 12.94 -19.49
CA GLY A 464 -32.01 13.70 -20.25
C GLY A 464 -30.58 13.25 -19.91
N PRO A 465 -29.66 14.17 -19.59
CA PRO A 465 -28.30 13.83 -19.18
C PRO A 465 -28.17 13.48 -17.68
N LEU A 466 -29.25 13.57 -16.89
CA LEU A 466 -29.20 13.43 -15.44
C LEU A 466 -29.54 12.00 -15.02
N ASP A 467 -28.67 11.38 -14.21
CA ASP A 467 -29.00 10.18 -13.45
C ASP A 467 -29.91 10.58 -12.28
N VAL A 468 -31.18 10.16 -12.34
CA VAL A 468 -32.19 10.56 -11.34
C VAL A 468 -32.50 9.47 -10.33
N ALA A 469 -32.28 8.20 -10.69
CA ALA A 469 -32.43 7.08 -9.77
C ALA A 469 -31.56 5.89 -10.15
N GLN A 470 -31.16 5.12 -9.16
CA GLN A 470 -30.43 3.88 -9.28
C GLN A 470 -31.11 2.81 -8.42
N ALA A 471 -31.30 1.62 -8.99
CA ALA A 471 -31.68 0.43 -8.26
C ALA A 471 -30.53 -0.58 -8.30
N LYS A 472 -30.26 -1.23 -7.17
CA LYS A 472 -29.23 -2.25 -7.02
C LYS A 472 -29.77 -3.43 -6.24
N LEU A 473 -29.60 -4.62 -6.80
CA LEU A 473 -29.92 -5.90 -6.17
C LEU A 473 -28.64 -6.69 -5.99
N VAL A 474 -28.44 -7.28 -4.82
CA VAL A 474 -27.33 -8.18 -4.51
C VAL A 474 -27.91 -9.43 -3.85
N LEU A 475 -27.65 -10.60 -4.44
CA LEU A 475 -27.90 -11.89 -3.84
C LEU A 475 -26.55 -12.61 -3.76
N ASP A 476 -26.00 -12.74 -2.55
CA ASP A 476 -24.70 -13.35 -2.27
C ASP A 476 -24.94 -14.60 -1.41
N ILE A 477 -25.00 -15.77 -2.07
CA ILE A 477 -25.35 -17.03 -1.42
C ILE A 477 -24.27 -17.47 -0.41
N PRO A 478 -22.96 -17.42 -0.69
CA PRO A 478 -21.93 -17.80 0.28
C PRO A 478 -21.93 -16.94 1.54
N ASN A 479 -22.25 -15.65 1.42
CA ASN A 479 -22.38 -14.77 2.58
C ASN A 479 -23.79 -14.77 3.19
N GLU A 480 -24.71 -15.58 2.67
CA GLU A 480 -26.08 -15.67 3.12
C GLU A 480 -26.76 -14.28 3.21
N TYR A 481 -26.58 -13.50 2.14
CA TYR A 481 -26.88 -12.07 2.13
C TYR A 481 -27.73 -11.71 0.90
N PHE A 482 -28.80 -10.95 1.13
CA PHE A 482 -29.64 -10.37 0.11
C PHE A 482 -29.84 -8.89 0.41
N ALA A 483 -29.70 -8.04 -0.61
CA ALA A 483 -30.00 -6.62 -0.52
C ALA A 483 -30.67 -6.11 -1.79
N LEU A 484 -31.64 -5.22 -1.62
CA LEU A 484 -32.26 -4.42 -2.66
C LEU A 484 -32.23 -2.97 -2.19
N GLY A 485 -31.49 -2.12 -2.90
CA GLY A 485 -31.39 -0.68 -2.63
C GLY A 485 -31.92 0.12 -3.81
N ILE A 486 -32.61 1.22 -3.52
CA ILE A 486 -33.06 2.22 -4.48
C ILE A 486 -32.63 3.58 -3.95
N VAL A 487 -31.88 4.32 -4.76
CA VAL A 487 -31.47 5.70 -4.48
C VAL A 487 -32.02 6.58 -5.59
N ALA A 488 -32.63 7.71 -5.26
CA ALA A 488 -33.06 8.70 -6.22
C ALA A 488 -32.57 10.08 -5.79
N ASP A 489 -31.78 10.71 -6.65
CA ASP A 489 -31.22 12.03 -6.48
C ASP A 489 -31.81 12.96 -7.54
N PHE A 490 -32.56 13.96 -7.11
CA PHE A 490 -33.25 14.88 -7.98
C PHE A 490 -32.79 16.32 -7.69
N GLN A 491 -32.06 16.89 -8.63
CA GLN A 491 -31.53 18.25 -8.54
C GLN A 491 -31.76 19.02 -9.87
N PRO A 492 -33.01 19.43 -10.19
CA PRO A 492 -33.32 20.09 -11.46
C PRO A 492 -32.73 21.50 -11.53
N LEU A 493 -32.53 22.15 -10.39
CA LEU A 493 -31.89 23.46 -10.27
C LEU A 493 -30.77 23.33 -9.25
N PRO A 494 -29.49 23.34 -9.69
CA PRO A 494 -28.35 23.28 -8.78
C PRO A 494 -28.49 24.28 -7.64
N ASP A 495 -28.21 23.83 -6.42
CA ASP A 495 -28.32 24.59 -5.17
C ASP A 495 -29.70 25.19 -4.78
N LEU A 496 -30.72 25.09 -5.64
CA LEU A 496 -32.06 25.60 -5.35
C LEU A 496 -33.07 24.50 -5.04
N VAL A 497 -33.02 23.35 -5.71
CA VAL A 497 -33.95 22.25 -5.45
C VAL A 497 -33.15 20.96 -5.39
N LYS A 498 -33.09 20.33 -4.22
CA LYS A 498 -32.45 19.03 -4.00
C LYS A 498 -33.45 18.12 -3.31
N ALA A 499 -33.64 16.92 -3.85
CA ALA A 499 -34.38 15.87 -3.19
C ALA A 499 -33.58 14.57 -3.30
N HIS A 500 -33.38 13.92 -2.17
CA HIS A 500 -32.72 12.62 -2.05
C HIS A 500 -33.72 11.65 -1.44
N LEU A 501 -33.95 10.52 -2.11
CA LEU A 501 -34.77 9.42 -1.62
C LEU A 501 -33.90 8.16 -1.59
N GLN A 502 -33.99 7.40 -0.51
CA GLN A 502 -33.27 6.14 -0.36
C GLN A 502 -34.16 5.08 0.28
N GLY A 503 -34.28 3.91 -0.34
CA GLY A 503 -34.99 2.76 0.18
C GLY A 503 -34.13 1.51 0.13
N ASP A 504 -34.03 0.77 1.23
CA ASP A 504 -33.20 -0.42 1.34
C ASP A 504 -33.98 -1.57 1.98
N LEU A 505 -33.91 -2.75 1.39
CA LEU A 505 -34.32 -4.02 1.97
C LEU A 505 -33.09 -4.90 2.08
N ILE A 506 -32.73 -5.33 3.28
CA ILE A 506 -31.54 -6.13 3.55
C ILE A 506 -31.93 -7.33 4.41
N ILE A 507 -31.46 -8.51 4.01
CA ILE A 507 -31.65 -9.76 4.73
C ILE A 507 -30.29 -10.44 4.82
N SER A 508 -29.84 -10.74 6.03
CA SER A 508 -28.68 -11.60 6.25
C SER A 508 -29.07 -12.75 7.18
N THR A 509 -28.82 -13.98 6.76
CA THR A 509 -29.01 -15.17 7.61
C THR A 509 -27.71 -15.71 8.18
N LYS A 510 -26.57 -15.10 7.84
CA LYS A 510 -25.24 -15.47 8.32
C LYS A 510 -25.22 -15.57 9.85
N SER A 511 -24.74 -16.70 10.38
CA SER A 511 -24.79 -17.02 11.82
C SER A 511 -24.15 -15.97 12.73
N SER A 512 -23.11 -15.27 12.28
CA SER A 512 -22.46 -14.19 13.03
C SER A 512 -23.23 -12.86 13.03
N ASP A 513 -24.09 -12.64 12.03
CA ASP A 513 -24.75 -11.37 11.74
C ASP A 513 -26.13 -11.55 11.11
N THR A 514 -27.01 -12.29 11.78
CA THR A 514 -28.39 -12.52 11.33
C THR A 514 -29.25 -11.28 11.57
N TYR A 515 -29.79 -10.67 10.51
CA TYR A 515 -30.72 -9.55 10.63
C TYR A 515 -31.62 -9.38 9.40
N PHE A 516 -32.75 -8.71 9.61
CA PHE A 516 -33.62 -8.17 8.57
C PHE A 516 -33.70 -6.66 8.74
N PHE A 517 -33.70 -5.91 7.64
CA PHE A 517 -33.85 -4.46 7.65
C PHE A 517 -34.65 -4.00 6.44
N LEU A 518 -35.58 -3.07 6.66
CA LEU A 518 -36.32 -2.34 5.66
C LEU A 518 -36.29 -0.85 6.05
N GLY A 519 -35.62 -0.04 5.25
CA GLY A 519 -35.50 1.40 5.44
C GLY A 519 -36.11 2.17 4.27
N ALA A 520 -36.71 3.32 4.55
CA ALA A 520 -37.11 4.29 3.55
C ALA A 520 -36.87 5.69 4.12
N GLY A 521 -36.25 6.57 3.33
CA GLY A 521 -35.90 7.90 3.79
C GLY A 521 -35.94 8.90 2.65
N ILE A 522 -36.26 10.14 3.01
CA ILE A 522 -36.38 11.28 2.14
C ILE A 522 -35.69 12.47 2.79
N ASN A 523 -34.95 13.23 2.01
CA ASN A 523 -34.36 14.50 2.38
C ASN A 523 -34.61 15.50 1.25
N VAL A 524 -35.24 16.63 1.55
CA VAL A 524 -35.67 17.62 0.57
C VAL A 524 -35.23 19.00 1.03
N ASP A 525 -34.49 19.69 0.17
CA ASP A 525 -34.10 21.08 0.32
C ASP A 525 -34.68 21.91 -0.84
N LEU A 526 -35.55 22.87 -0.53
CA LEU A 526 -36.15 23.79 -1.50
C LEU A 526 -35.76 25.23 -1.18
N PHE A 527 -35.12 25.88 -2.12
CA PHE A 527 -34.68 27.28 -2.15
C PHE A 527 -33.80 27.71 -0.98
N GLY A 528 -33.21 26.76 -0.23
CA GLY A 528 -32.58 27.05 1.07
C GLY A 528 -33.56 27.56 2.12
N LEU A 529 -34.86 27.47 1.86
CA LEU A 529 -35.95 27.95 2.73
C LEU A 529 -36.72 26.79 3.35
N ILE A 530 -36.82 25.64 2.70
CA ILE A 530 -37.53 24.48 3.24
C ILE A 530 -36.53 23.34 3.29
N HIS A 531 -36.31 22.81 4.49
CA HIS A 531 -35.57 21.58 4.72
C HIS A 531 -36.53 20.56 5.32
N SER A 532 -36.71 19.40 4.69
CA SER A 532 -37.58 18.35 5.19
C SER A 532 -36.89 17.01 5.09
N GLN A 533 -36.70 16.36 6.23
CA GLN A 533 -36.12 15.04 6.34
C GLN A 533 -37.15 14.10 6.95
N GLY A 534 -37.30 12.91 6.37
CA GLY A 534 -38.13 11.84 6.91
C GLY A 534 -37.41 10.50 6.77
N VAL A 535 -37.40 9.69 7.82
CA VAL A 535 -36.86 8.33 7.78
C VAL A 535 -37.83 7.37 8.46
N PHE A 536 -37.94 6.18 7.88
CA PHE A 536 -38.62 5.01 8.40
C PHE A 536 -37.62 3.86 8.39
N ALA A 537 -37.59 3.09 9.46
CA ALA A 537 -36.81 1.88 9.57
C ALA A 537 -37.61 0.80 10.32
N LEU A 538 -37.67 -0.38 9.73
CA LEU A 538 -38.12 -1.62 10.35
C LEU A 538 -36.93 -2.57 10.36
N GLY A 539 -36.53 -3.05 11.54
CA GLY A 539 -35.36 -3.92 11.68
C GLY A 539 -35.61 -5.05 12.65
N PHE A 540 -34.94 -6.18 12.44
CA PHE A 540 -34.89 -7.29 13.39
C PHE A 540 -33.43 -7.73 13.54
N GLY A 541 -32.91 -7.73 14.77
CA GLY A 541 -31.54 -8.20 15.05
C GLY A 541 -30.41 -7.29 14.55
N VAL A 542 -30.71 -6.03 14.21
CA VAL A 542 -29.74 -5.11 13.59
C VAL A 542 -28.72 -4.63 14.62
N LYS A 543 -27.48 -5.12 14.55
CA LYS A 543 -26.38 -4.68 15.42
C LYS A 543 -25.77 -3.38 14.92
N ASN A 544 -25.28 -2.54 15.84
CA ASN A 544 -24.63 -1.26 15.54
C ASN A 544 -25.47 -0.34 14.63
N ALA A 545 -26.79 -0.27 14.88
CA ALA A 545 -27.73 0.36 13.95
C ALA A 545 -27.39 1.81 13.60
N GLN A 546 -26.86 2.59 14.55
CA GLN A 546 -26.53 4.01 14.33
C GLN A 546 -25.27 4.24 13.48
N THR A 547 -24.36 3.27 13.42
CA THR A 547 -23.02 3.44 12.83
C THR A 547 -22.72 2.45 11.70
N ARG A 548 -23.58 1.46 11.47
CA ARG A 548 -23.45 0.50 10.36
C ARG A 548 -23.69 1.23 9.05
N GLU A 549 -22.69 1.24 8.17
CA GLU A 549 -22.67 2.00 6.91
C GLU A 549 -23.96 1.86 6.07
N THR A 550 -24.49 0.65 5.94
CA THR A 550 -25.70 0.36 5.15
C THR A 550 -27.02 0.81 5.80
N ILE A 551 -27.01 1.20 7.08
CA ILE A 551 -28.22 1.46 7.88
C ILE A 551 -28.18 2.84 8.57
N SER A 552 -26.99 3.42 8.75
CA SER A 552 -26.78 4.65 9.51
C SER A 552 -27.55 5.85 8.95
N TYR A 553 -27.78 5.89 7.63
CA TYR A 553 -28.65 6.90 6.99
C TYR A 553 -30.03 6.99 7.69
N TYR A 554 -30.61 5.85 8.06
CA TYR A 554 -31.93 5.78 8.69
C TYR A 554 -31.87 5.94 10.21
N MET A 555 -30.81 5.44 10.85
CA MET A 555 -30.79 5.21 12.30
C MET A 555 -29.83 6.12 13.07
N ALA A 556 -29.01 6.95 12.43
CA ALA A 556 -28.05 7.82 13.11
C ALA A 556 -28.71 8.74 14.16
N GLY A 557 -29.90 9.27 13.85
CA GLY A 557 -30.67 10.13 14.76
C GLY A 557 -31.45 9.39 15.86
N ALA A 558 -31.44 8.05 15.88
CA ALA A 558 -32.18 7.28 16.88
C ALA A 558 -31.60 7.51 18.30
N PRO A 559 -32.42 7.72 19.34
CA PRO A 559 -31.91 7.94 20.68
C PRO A 559 -31.31 6.66 21.27
N SER A 560 -30.02 6.69 21.63
CA SER A 560 -29.25 5.51 22.05
C SER A 560 -29.81 4.81 23.29
N GLU A 561 -30.46 5.54 24.20
CA GLU A 561 -31.14 5.01 25.38
C GLU A 561 -32.36 4.12 25.07
N TYR A 562 -32.84 4.12 23.82
CA TYR A 562 -33.91 3.24 23.33
C TYR A 562 -33.38 2.07 22.50
N LEU A 563 -32.06 1.97 22.31
CA LEU A 563 -31.38 0.84 21.67
C LEU A 563 -30.84 -0.14 22.72
N SER A 564 -30.73 -1.41 22.37
CA SER A 564 -30.22 -2.46 23.27
C SER A 564 -28.74 -2.68 22.98
N ASN A 565 -27.86 -1.94 23.67
CA ASN A 565 -26.41 -1.96 23.39
C ASN A 565 -26.08 -1.72 21.90
N GLY A 566 -26.73 -0.72 21.29
CA GLY A 566 -26.59 -0.42 19.86
C GLY A 566 -27.34 -1.36 18.91
N THR A 567 -28.05 -2.37 19.45
CA THR A 567 -28.88 -3.30 18.67
C THR A 567 -30.32 -2.80 18.56
N PHE A 568 -30.92 -2.94 17.38
CA PHE A 568 -32.27 -2.52 17.05
C PHE A 568 -33.11 -3.70 16.52
N THR A 569 -34.24 -3.93 17.18
CA THR A 569 -35.31 -4.82 16.69
C THR A 569 -36.62 -4.08 16.87
N GLY A 570 -37.18 -3.49 15.81
CA GLY A 570 -38.51 -2.90 15.84
C GLY A 570 -38.68 -1.81 14.80
N ILE A 571 -39.42 -0.76 15.16
CA ILE A 571 -39.83 0.32 14.24
C ILE A 571 -39.26 1.65 14.70
N TYR A 572 -38.71 2.42 13.77
CA TYR A 572 -38.24 3.77 13.97
C TYR A 572 -38.78 4.67 12.86
N VAL A 573 -39.31 5.82 13.25
CA VAL A 573 -39.77 6.88 12.37
C VAL A 573 -39.21 8.18 12.92
N ASN A 574 -38.63 9.00 12.06
CA ASN A 574 -38.22 10.34 12.42
C ASN A 574 -38.48 11.30 11.27
N GLY A 575 -39.11 12.43 11.56
CA GLY A 575 -39.42 13.48 10.61
C GLY A 575 -39.00 14.82 11.20
N VAL A 576 -38.30 15.63 10.41
CA VAL A 576 -37.95 17.01 10.73
C VAL A 576 -38.32 17.88 9.55
N SER A 577 -39.03 18.98 9.78
CA SER A 577 -39.32 19.98 8.76
C SER A 577 -38.96 21.36 9.30
N GLU A 578 -38.03 22.03 8.62
CA GLU A 578 -37.66 23.43 8.85
C GLU A 578 -38.19 24.27 7.67
N MET A 579 -38.74 25.45 7.96
CA MET A 579 -39.20 26.40 6.96
C MET A 579 -38.76 27.82 7.34
N GLY A 580 -38.24 28.56 6.37
CA GLY A 580 -37.78 29.94 6.49
C GLY A 580 -36.28 30.06 6.77
N VAL A 581 -35.87 31.23 7.28
CA VAL A 581 -34.46 31.62 7.46
C VAL A 581 -34.19 31.96 8.93
N LYS A 582 -33.13 31.39 9.50
CA LYS A 582 -32.69 31.67 10.88
C LYS A 582 -32.07 33.08 10.96
N LYS A 583 -32.11 33.71 12.15
CA LYS A 583 -31.53 35.06 12.37
C LYS A 583 -30.07 35.23 11.92
N GLN A 584 -29.29 34.15 12.03
CA GLN A 584 -27.87 34.10 11.68
C GLN A 584 -27.64 34.00 10.17
N ASP A 585 -28.59 33.41 9.44
CA ASP A 585 -28.54 33.17 8.00
C ASP A 585 -29.40 34.18 7.22
N ALA A 586 -30.04 35.10 7.94
CA ALA A 586 -30.96 36.09 7.39
C ALA A 586 -30.21 37.07 6.47
N PRO A 587 -30.72 37.32 5.25
CA PRO A 587 -30.10 38.27 4.34
C PRO A 587 -30.09 39.66 4.98
N GLU A 588 -28.92 40.30 4.94
CA GLU A 588 -28.71 41.66 5.44
C GLU A 588 -28.69 42.63 4.25
N LEU A 589 -29.61 43.59 4.25
CA LEU A 589 -29.56 44.75 3.38
C LEU A 589 -28.63 45.76 4.03
N ASP A 590 -27.45 46.01 3.47
CA ASP A 590 -26.52 47.04 3.93
C ASP A 590 -26.36 48.14 2.86
N LEU A 591 -26.80 49.36 3.20
CA LEU A 591 -26.71 50.56 2.37
C LEU A 591 -25.65 51.55 2.94
N GLY A 592 -24.70 51.06 3.73
CA GLY A 592 -23.59 51.80 4.33
C GLY A 592 -23.97 52.58 5.60
N VAL A 593 -25.08 53.30 5.58
CA VAL A 593 -25.61 54.01 6.76
C VAL A 593 -26.83 53.33 7.37
N ILE A 594 -27.48 52.44 6.62
CA ILE A 594 -28.65 51.67 7.05
C ILE A 594 -28.32 50.21 6.80
N SER A 595 -28.39 49.37 7.83
CA SER A 595 -28.41 47.93 7.67
C SER A 595 -29.70 47.32 8.21
N GLY A 596 -30.18 46.22 7.64
CA GLY A 596 -31.42 45.61 8.09
C GLY A 596 -31.52 44.14 7.73
N LYS A 597 -32.09 43.34 8.63
CA LYS A 597 -32.40 41.94 8.39
C LYS A 597 -33.76 41.56 8.95
N ILE A 598 -34.47 40.73 8.21
CA ILE A 598 -35.74 40.12 8.60
C ILE A 598 -35.55 38.61 8.56
N TRP A 599 -36.09 37.91 9.56
CA TRP A 599 -36.04 36.47 9.62
C TRP A 599 -37.37 35.91 10.12
N LEU A 600 -37.70 34.73 9.60
CA LEU A 600 -38.84 33.94 10.01
C LEU A 600 -38.43 32.50 9.83
N HIS A 601 -38.47 31.71 10.88
CA HIS A 601 -38.05 30.32 10.89
C HIS A 601 -39.02 29.50 11.73
N SER A 602 -39.53 28.42 11.18
CA SER A 602 -40.25 27.39 11.92
C SER A 602 -39.53 26.06 11.79
N ARG A 603 -39.61 25.24 12.83
CA ARG A 603 -39.12 23.86 12.82
C ARG A 603 -40.16 22.99 13.51
N SER A 604 -40.49 21.86 12.91
CA SER A 604 -41.25 20.78 13.53
C SER A 604 -40.42 19.50 13.49
N ASP A 605 -40.55 18.71 14.54
CA ASP A 605 -39.94 17.38 14.63
C ASP A 605 -40.94 16.38 15.17
N PHE A 606 -40.85 15.15 14.68
CA PHE A 606 -41.62 14.00 15.14
C PHE A 606 -40.70 12.80 15.15
N SER A 607 -40.67 12.05 16.24
CA SER A 607 -39.95 10.78 16.31
C SER A 607 -40.77 9.72 17.03
N LEU A 608 -40.74 8.51 16.50
CA LEU A 608 -41.26 7.31 17.12
C LEU A 608 -40.16 6.26 17.06
N ILE A 609 -39.84 5.66 18.20
CA ILE A 609 -39.00 4.47 18.27
C ILE A 609 -39.73 3.43 19.10
N ALA A 610 -39.78 2.20 18.63
CA ALA A 610 -40.26 1.04 19.37
C ALA A 610 -39.26 -0.09 19.13
N ASN A 611 -38.53 -0.47 20.18
CA ASN A 611 -37.54 -1.52 20.19
C ASN A 611 -38.05 -2.70 21.04
N PHE A 612 -38.35 -3.80 20.36
CA PHE A 612 -38.93 -5.01 20.92
C PHE A 612 -37.92 -5.87 21.69
N ASN A 613 -36.60 -5.64 21.56
CA ASN A 613 -35.59 -6.39 22.33
C ASN A 613 -35.70 -6.16 23.84
N ASN A 614 -36.10 -4.96 24.26
CA ASN A 614 -36.18 -4.55 25.65
C ASN A 614 -37.48 -3.81 25.98
N ALA A 615 -38.50 -3.93 25.11
CA ALA A 615 -39.76 -3.21 25.18
C ALA A 615 -39.62 -1.67 25.34
N ASN A 616 -38.49 -1.11 24.92
CA ASN A 616 -38.26 0.33 24.95
C ASN A 616 -39.05 0.99 23.82
N PHE A 617 -39.81 2.03 24.11
CA PHE A 617 -40.43 2.85 23.08
C PHE A 617 -40.52 4.31 23.50
N ARG A 618 -40.52 5.21 22.52
CA ARG A 618 -40.72 6.64 22.72
C ARG A 618 -41.45 7.23 21.53
N ILE A 619 -42.34 8.15 21.83
CA ILE A 619 -42.96 9.06 20.87
C ILE A 619 -42.55 10.47 21.33
N ALA A 620 -42.06 11.29 20.42
CA ALA A 620 -41.80 12.69 20.67
C ALA A 620 -42.25 13.55 19.49
N ALA A 621 -42.73 14.74 19.81
CA ALA A 621 -43.08 15.77 18.86
C ALA A 621 -42.61 17.13 19.41
N GLY A 622 -42.01 17.92 18.54
CA GLY A 622 -41.48 19.24 18.84
C GLY A 622 -41.88 20.24 17.76
N MET A 623 -42.00 21.49 18.16
CA MET A 623 -42.27 22.60 17.27
C MET A 623 -41.64 23.86 17.82
N SER A 624 -41.02 24.66 16.96
CA SER A 624 -40.53 25.99 17.30
C SER A 624 -40.83 26.97 16.18
N PHE A 625 -41.07 28.21 16.58
CA PHE A 625 -41.25 29.36 15.71
C PHE A 625 -40.35 30.47 16.22
N GLU A 626 -39.64 31.12 15.31
CA GLU A 626 -38.83 32.29 15.58
C GLU A 626 -39.05 33.29 14.46
N GLY A 627 -39.25 34.55 14.81
CA GLY A 627 -39.36 35.62 13.83
C GLY A 627 -38.86 36.93 14.41
N GLY A 628 -38.29 37.77 13.56
CA GLY A 628 -37.85 39.07 14.00
C GLY A 628 -37.34 39.96 12.88
N ILE A 629 -37.10 41.20 13.27
CA ILE A 629 -36.53 42.24 12.45
C ILE A 629 -35.45 42.96 13.26
N ARG A 630 -34.34 43.27 12.61
CA ARG A 630 -33.30 44.14 13.15
C ARG A 630 -32.97 45.18 12.09
N GLY A 631 -33.00 46.45 12.46
CA GLY A 631 -32.59 47.57 11.62
C GLY A 631 -31.56 48.42 12.35
N CYS A 632 -30.50 48.83 11.68
CA CYS A 632 -29.45 49.67 12.20
C CYS A 632 -29.34 50.94 11.35
N PHE A 633 -29.23 52.10 12.00
CA PHE A 633 -28.85 53.36 11.39
C PHE A 633 -27.53 53.80 12.03
N THR A 634 -26.44 53.83 11.25
CA THR A 634 -25.07 54.04 11.75
C THR A 634 -24.70 53.03 12.87
N PHE A 635 -24.49 53.46 14.12
CA PHE A 635 -24.16 52.61 15.27
C PHE A 635 -25.36 52.30 16.18
N ILE A 636 -26.57 52.76 15.81
CA ILE A 636 -27.80 52.56 16.59
C ILE A 636 -28.64 51.47 15.93
N CYS A 637 -28.94 50.40 16.66
CA CYS A 637 -29.77 49.30 16.16
C CYS A 637 -31.08 49.21 16.93
N ALA A 638 -32.17 48.94 16.24
CA ALA A 638 -33.43 48.48 16.81
C ALA A 638 -33.65 47.02 16.41
N GLU A 639 -34.14 46.21 17.35
CA GLU A 639 -34.48 44.81 17.13
C GLU A 639 -35.83 44.50 17.79
N ALA A 640 -36.70 43.82 17.06
CA ALA A 640 -37.89 43.19 17.60
C ALA A 640 -37.88 41.71 17.19
N SER A 641 -37.96 40.80 18.15
CA SER A 641 -38.01 39.37 17.85
C SER A 641 -38.92 38.62 18.82
N ALA A 642 -39.49 37.52 18.35
CA ALA A 642 -40.29 36.61 19.12
C ALA A 642 -39.88 35.17 18.81
N LYS A 643 -39.85 34.33 19.83
CA LYS A 643 -39.59 32.90 19.74
C LYS A 643 -40.62 32.15 20.57
N ALA A 644 -41.13 31.04 20.05
CA ALA A 644 -42.00 30.12 20.77
C ALA A 644 -41.58 28.69 20.47
N CYS A 645 -41.65 27.80 21.45
CA CYS A 645 -41.33 26.40 21.26
C CYS A 645 -42.17 25.51 22.18
N VAL A 646 -42.52 24.33 21.69
CA VAL A 646 -43.25 23.28 22.40
C VAL A 646 -42.57 21.96 22.09
N ASN A 647 -42.30 21.16 23.11
CA ASN A 647 -41.77 19.80 22.97
C ASN A 647 -42.57 18.88 23.87
N VAL A 648 -42.94 17.71 23.38
CA VAL A 648 -43.59 16.64 24.13
C VAL A 648 -42.91 15.34 23.77
N ALA A 649 -42.51 14.56 24.77
CA ALA A 649 -41.95 13.24 24.61
C ALA A 649 -42.51 12.31 25.68
N GLY A 650 -42.80 11.08 25.33
CA GLY A 650 -43.26 10.08 26.27
C GLY A 650 -42.97 8.67 25.80
N GLY A 651 -42.84 7.75 26.74
CA GLY A 651 -42.48 6.38 26.41
C GLY A 651 -42.18 5.51 27.61
N TYR A 652 -41.59 4.36 27.33
CA TYR A 652 -41.02 3.45 28.30
C TYR A 652 -39.56 3.16 27.94
N SER A 653 -38.67 3.18 28.93
CA SER A 653 -37.34 2.60 28.78
C SER A 653 -36.94 1.80 30.00
N GLU A 654 -36.09 0.79 29.84
CA GLU A 654 -35.59 0.01 30.98
C GLU A 654 -34.90 0.88 32.04
N ALA A 655 -34.20 1.94 31.63
CA ALA A 655 -33.50 2.84 32.55
C ALA A 655 -34.43 3.78 33.33
N LYS A 656 -35.46 4.34 32.68
CA LYS A 656 -36.32 5.39 33.27
C LYS A 656 -37.71 4.88 33.68
N GLY A 657 -38.11 3.70 33.23
CA GLY A 657 -39.49 3.22 33.30
C GLY A 657 -40.41 4.01 32.38
N TRP A 658 -41.68 4.16 32.77
CA TRP A 658 -42.59 5.10 32.15
C TRP A 658 -42.03 6.51 32.31
N ASN A 659 -41.78 7.17 31.19
CA ASN A 659 -41.18 8.50 31.17
C ASN A 659 -42.02 9.43 30.30
N PHE A 660 -42.14 10.68 30.75
CA PHE A 660 -42.86 11.74 30.06
C PHE A 660 -42.12 13.05 30.30
N ALA A 661 -41.96 13.84 29.26
CA ALA A 661 -41.40 15.18 29.33
C ALA A 661 -42.19 16.09 28.40
N ALA A 662 -42.64 17.23 28.90
CA ALA A 662 -43.22 18.27 28.07
C ALA A 662 -42.68 19.64 28.49
N SER A 663 -42.44 20.50 27.52
CA SER A 663 -42.03 21.87 27.73
C SER A 663 -42.71 22.79 26.74
N ALA A 664 -43.18 23.93 27.19
CA ALA A 664 -43.64 25.01 26.34
C ALA A 664 -42.99 26.30 26.82
N SER A 665 -42.41 27.10 25.93
CA SER A 665 -41.84 28.39 26.30
C SER A 665 -41.90 29.39 25.16
N GLY A 666 -41.93 30.67 25.50
CA GLY A 666 -41.92 31.76 24.55
C GLY A 666 -41.11 32.93 25.08
N GLU A 667 -40.53 33.70 24.16
CA GLU A 667 -39.75 34.90 24.43
C GLU A 667 -40.11 35.98 23.42
N ALA A 668 -40.15 37.23 23.89
CA ALA A 668 -40.19 38.42 23.07
C ALA A 668 -39.06 39.36 23.50
N VAL A 669 -38.34 39.91 22.53
CA VAL A 669 -37.24 40.85 22.73
C VAL A 669 -37.53 42.11 21.94
N LEU A 670 -37.42 43.26 22.61
CA LEU A 670 -37.40 44.57 22.01
C LEU A 670 -36.10 45.27 22.44
N ALA A 671 -35.28 45.67 21.49
CA ALA A 671 -34.04 46.41 21.75
C ALA A 671 -34.00 47.67 20.88
N ALA A 672 -33.43 48.74 21.41
CA ALA A 672 -33.14 49.97 20.68
C ALA A 672 -31.84 50.59 21.21
N GLY A 673 -30.94 51.04 20.33
CA GLY A 673 -29.66 51.63 20.73
C GLY A 673 -28.54 50.60 20.86
N SER A 674 -27.64 50.84 21.82
CA SER A 674 -26.45 50.00 22.04
C SER A 674 -26.75 48.69 22.79
N SER A 675 -25.81 47.75 22.77
CA SER A 675 -26.00 46.39 23.32
C SER A 675 -26.09 46.41 24.86
N CYS A 676 -27.28 46.63 25.42
CA CYS A 676 -27.54 46.56 26.85
C CYS A 676 -27.86 45.11 27.31
N GLY A 677 -27.80 44.88 28.63
CA GLY A 677 -28.34 43.68 29.25
C GLY A 677 -29.86 43.56 29.02
N CYS A 678 -30.43 42.36 29.20
CA CYS A 678 -31.89 42.21 29.15
C CYS A 678 -32.55 42.90 30.35
N ASN A 679 -33.63 43.64 30.09
CA ASN A 679 -34.35 44.50 31.03
C ASN A 679 -33.47 45.57 31.66
N ASP A 680 -32.63 46.19 30.82
CA ASP A 680 -31.64 47.20 31.23
C ASP A 680 -31.61 48.38 30.24
N ILE A 681 -31.16 49.54 30.74
CA ILE A 681 -30.92 50.76 29.97
C ILE A 681 -29.44 51.10 30.13
N CYS A 682 -28.71 51.14 29.02
CA CYS A 682 -27.30 51.47 29.03
C CYS A 682 -27.09 52.88 28.46
N ILE A 683 -26.50 53.75 29.28
CA ILE A 683 -26.24 55.16 28.94
C ILE A 683 -24.75 55.43 29.15
N GLY A 684 -24.06 55.82 28.08
CA GLY A 684 -22.67 56.26 28.06
C GLY A 684 -22.51 57.53 27.22
N PHE A 685 -21.33 58.16 27.29
CA PHE A 685 -21.05 59.48 26.69
C PHE A 685 -21.28 59.53 25.16
N VAL A 686 -21.28 58.38 24.47
CA VAL A 686 -21.47 58.28 23.02
C VAL A 686 -22.51 57.23 22.61
N TYR A 687 -23.22 56.65 23.58
CA TYR A 687 -24.18 55.57 23.32
C TYR A 687 -25.33 55.55 24.34
N ALA A 688 -26.56 55.48 23.85
CA ALA A 688 -27.75 55.26 24.66
C ALA A 688 -28.57 54.11 24.04
N GLY A 689 -29.08 53.22 24.88
CA GLY A 689 -29.96 52.15 24.44
C GLY A 689 -30.74 51.53 25.58
N GLY A 690 -31.69 50.68 25.21
CA GLY A 690 -32.46 49.86 26.12
C GLY A 690 -32.82 48.54 25.47
N LYS A 691 -32.91 47.49 26.28
CA LYS A 691 -33.34 46.16 25.82
C LYS A 691 -34.33 45.58 26.82
N VAL A 692 -35.54 45.31 26.36
CA VAL A 692 -36.60 44.61 27.09
C VAL A 692 -36.66 43.19 26.58
N CYS A 693 -36.60 42.23 27.49
CA CYS A 693 -36.73 40.81 27.18
C CYS A 693 -37.77 40.21 28.13
N VAL A 694 -38.82 39.60 27.58
CA VAL A 694 -39.86 38.91 28.35
C VAL A 694 -39.89 37.47 27.88
N GLY A 695 -39.59 36.55 28.78
CA GLY A 695 -39.66 35.11 28.56
C GLY A 695 -40.59 34.46 29.58
N ALA A 696 -41.37 33.48 29.13
CA ALA A 696 -42.16 32.63 30.02
C ALA A 696 -42.11 31.18 29.53
N GLY A 697 -42.28 30.23 30.43
CA GLY A 697 -42.38 28.83 30.05
C GLY A 697 -42.79 27.91 31.19
N ALA A 698 -43.15 26.69 30.81
CA ALA A 698 -43.48 25.60 31.71
C ALA A 698 -42.74 24.34 31.27
N LYS A 699 -42.28 23.55 32.24
CA LYS A 699 -41.67 22.23 32.03
C LYS A 699 -42.26 21.23 33.00
N ILE A 700 -42.56 20.04 32.50
CA ILE A 700 -42.93 18.88 33.29
C ILE A 700 -42.07 17.69 32.85
N ARG A 701 -41.54 16.94 33.82
CA ARG A 701 -40.82 15.70 33.56
C ARG A 701 -41.20 14.66 34.61
N PHE A 702 -41.44 13.43 34.18
CA PHE A 702 -41.82 12.30 35.01
C PHE A 702 -41.01 11.07 34.58
N GLU A 703 -40.52 10.29 35.54
CA GLU A 703 -39.77 9.05 35.31
C GLU A 703 -40.10 8.04 36.43
N SER A 704 -40.76 6.93 36.10
CA SER A 704 -41.34 6.03 37.10
C SER A 704 -40.30 5.25 37.92
N LYS A 705 -39.17 4.86 37.32
CA LYS A 705 -38.13 4.05 38.02
C LYS A 705 -37.19 4.88 38.89
N THR A 706 -37.09 6.18 38.63
CA THR A 706 -36.15 7.04 39.34
C THR A 706 -36.83 7.89 40.42
N GLY A 707 -38.13 7.72 40.68
CA GLY A 707 -38.84 8.39 41.78
C GLY A 707 -40.03 9.26 41.38
N GLY A 708 -40.60 9.08 40.18
CA GLY A 708 -41.84 9.74 39.77
C GLY A 708 -41.63 11.13 39.16
N LEU A 709 -42.40 12.13 39.61
CA LEU A 709 -42.32 13.51 39.10
C LEU A 709 -40.92 14.09 39.36
N LYS A 710 -40.21 14.42 38.28
CA LYS A 710 -38.84 14.95 38.29
C LYS A 710 -38.76 16.44 38.24
N GLU A 711 -39.68 17.05 37.51
CA GLU A 711 -39.72 18.48 37.33
C GLU A 711 -41.18 18.89 37.10
N LEU A 712 -41.60 19.93 37.80
CA LEU A 712 -42.78 20.71 37.50
C LEU A 712 -42.41 22.16 37.78
N SER A 713 -42.06 22.90 36.74
CA SER A 713 -41.59 24.27 36.86
C SER A 713 -42.35 25.17 35.90
N MET A 714 -42.69 26.37 36.39
CA MET A 714 -43.15 27.48 35.58
C MET A 714 -42.19 28.62 35.86
N PHE A 715 -41.75 29.34 34.83
CA PHE A 715 -40.88 30.48 34.98
C PHE A 715 -41.39 31.67 34.17
N ILE A 716 -41.17 32.84 34.73
CA ILE A 716 -41.25 34.13 34.04
C ILE A 716 -39.89 34.77 34.29
N GLY A 717 -39.21 35.20 33.24
CA GLY A 717 -37.86 35.73 33.36
C GLY A 717 -37.42 36.51 32.14
N ASN A 718 -36.14 36.88 32.13
CA ASN A 718 -35.60 37.74 31.08
C ASN A 718 -35.40 37.00 29.75
N ARG A 719 -35.31 35.67 29.72
CA ARG A 719 -35.24 34.86 28.49
C ARG A 719 -35.92 33.52 28.68
N SER A 720 -36.37 32.93 27.58
CA SER A 720 -36.89 31.57 27.57
C SER A 720 -35.79 30.57 27.23
N SER A 721 -35.85 29.39 27.82
CA SER A 721 -35.02 28.26 27.40
C SER A 721 -35.78 27.46 26.34
N CYS A 722 -35.80 27.95 25.10
CA CYS A 722 -36.12 27.07 23.97
C CYS A 722 -34.91 26.17 23.70
N PRO A 723 -35.03 24.85 23.91
CA PRO A 723 -33.94 23.91 23.65
C PRO A 723 -33.57 23.83 22.16
#